data_AF-A0A938B5F4-F1
#
_entry.id   AF-A0A938B5F4-F1
#
_cell.length_a   1.000
_cell.length_b   1.000
_cell.length_c   1.000
_cell.angle_alpha   90.00
_cell.angle_beta   90.00
_cell.angle_gamma   90.00
#
_symmetry.space_group_name_H-M   'P 1'
#
loop_
_entity.id
_entity.type
_entity.pdbx_description
1 polymer ?
#
loop_
_entity_poly.entity_id
_entity_poly.type
_entity_poly.pdbx_seq_one_letter_code
_entity_poly.pdbx_strand_id
1 'polypeptide(L)'
;MMTETEFQKLYQEAQLKEARGDFVDALNDYLKLAENVVTVKFKWECPASILSVCSAGIDTYEKHKIIAGSADGNVYALTSDGQINKYEHKASGDVTKISDDVTSVFCKDIDGDGKAEIIVGDLDGNVYLLASDGQLKWKWKTGDRIRSIFCEDIDGDGKAEIIAGDLDRNIYFLNSDRKIKWKWKIGDIVNSVFCTDVDGDGEVEIIAGSADSNVYLLNSDGKIKWKCKTGDWIKSVFCADIDDDGKVEVIAGSYSGNIYLLTSDGKIKWIRKTGGIVRSVFCADINSDDRVEVIAGSSDSNVYLLTSDMRIEWKCKIGSGVNSVFCADIDGDDKVEIIVGSNDRNVYVLSIINQSAMHECISQVWAQVEESKGVLELAQSESPYLRGYVLRRLAQSNEAPKLLKAAIHDDEIYVWRSWVKALNDYAELNADEASTMLEEFYQEHDEELRRELRRVIIPTLADLVYAGNKKAFLLLKKLTVTAPDKKVFKDAIYALVELSARYREESFDIFKQLSNIVNDEIRRETAGALKNMFSNSEDDVLIKVRELFHSGCDSKIFNYLSEWTQSTLSDIFKFYYDMATLKDFSRLADVLQRGIDILERSEHWKYADESRITYHSLLQLLKVSSVKDISQARKLLPKFLYDGMLYTEHKDAFYRLEQIIESVSRSEQLKELQDQMLTFNQAIKRIRGAKDYVSEQVKLPFPFYSILDKWEYIVSEASRKIMGGAPISAELASKRLLRESQISVSIRLVNEGIGPANNIRVKLQNTGDFDYVDGDMKTLNVLNSGGAGAEVQFIVMPRRADTLRISAEITFEDVADVLHTTYLGDRIDFIERTVEFEEIENPYSPGGALKEDKVFYGRQDIFDFINSNLSNSMRDGISILCGQRKSGKSSILARVPKEVKPGYIPLYIDVLSLKSRNIFYDLASFIRSELSKKGYEVASPKLSDYDGSPFLAFNEFIGVIVQKLHCSKEAVLVGKEKLLLMIDEFDQLEEKMGEGEQKKEFFGHLRNLAQHRNDVLSFIFAGTHRLREMGSEYQSILFNIGGRYCKVDALSEDEAKALITEPVEGKLEYEDRAVESIINATGCYPYFVQLVCWHLVKQANDKRDNYVSVNAVEDVLKSLTMEATAGGHLQYLWNIFDADAHAVKAIMADALIYQPDQIDFNSLSRTLADAGVELSDKELRAALNTLCREDILKEIGQGEWYKFKFDLMRLWIRANKPPKKTLQEEGF
;
A
#
# COMPACT_ATOMS: atom_id res chain seq x y z
N MET A 1 -42.08 -15.36 -32.07
CA MET A 1 -42.59 -16.75 -32.09
C MET A 1 -43.48 -16.89 -33.29
N MET A 2 -43.29 -17.97 -34.03
CA MET A 2 -44.16 -18.36 -35.13
C MET A 2 -45.29 -19.24 -34.58
N THR A 3 -46.50 -19.12 -35.12
CA THR A 3 -47.56 -20.11 -34.86
C THR A 3 -47.23 -21.41 -35.57
N GLU A 4 -47.75 -22.53 -35.07
CA GLU A 4 -47.52 -23.83 -35.71
C GLU A 4 -48.02 -23.86 -37.17
N THR A 5 -49.15 -23.20 -37.44
CA THR A 5 -49.69 -23.06 -38.81
C THR A 5 -48.77 -22.28 -39.74
N GLU A 6 -48.19 -21.16 -39.26
CA GLU A 6 -47.22 -20.38 -40.03
C GLU A 6 -45.94 -21.19 -40.31
N PHE A 7 -45.48 -21.94 -39.31
CA PHE A 7 -44.31 -22.82 -39.44
C PHE A 7 -44.54 -23.90 -40.49
N GLN A 8 -45.65 -24.64 -40.40
CA GLN A 8 -46.00 -25.70 -41.35
C GLN A 8 -46.14 -25.16 -42.78
N LYS A 9 -46.75 -23.97 -42.94
CA LYS A 9 -46.89 -23.34 -44.26
C LYS A 9 -45.53 -23.00 -44.86
N LEU A 10 -44.65 -22.34 -44.11
CA LEU A 10 -43.33 -21.96 -44.60
C LEU A 10 -42.43 -23.18 -44.84
N TYR A 11 -42.55 -24.21 -44.00
CA TYR A 11 -41.85 -25.49 -44.19
C TYR A 11 -42.29 -26.19 -45.48
N GLN A 12 -43.59 -26.24 -45.77
CA GLN A 12 -44.10 -26.76 -47.05
C GLN A 12 -43.64 -25.92 -48.26
N GLU A 13 -43.59 -24.59 -48.12
CA GLU A 13 -43.06 -23.70 -49.17
C GLU A 13 -41.57 -23.97 -49.43
N ALA A 14 -40.76 -24.19 -48.39
CA ALA A 14 -39.36 -24.55 -48.52
C ALA A 14 -39.17 -25.90 -49.23
N GLN A 15 -39.95 -26.92 -48.86
CA GLN A 15 -39.96 -28.23 -49.53
C GLN A 15 -40.36 -28.14 -51.00
N LEU A 16 -41.33 -27.29 -51.34
CA LEU A 16 -41.77 -27.05 -52.71
C LEU A 16 -40.66 -26.38 -53.56
N LYS A 17 -39.93 -25.42 -52.98
CA LYS A 17 -38.78 -24.76 -53.64
C LYS A 17 -37.63 -25.74 -53.85
N GLU A 18 -37.32 -26.54 -52.83
CA GLU A 18 -36.34 -27.63 -52.91
C GLU A 18 -36.69 -28.61 -54.03
N ALA A 19 -37.94 -29.07 -54.10
CA ALA A 19 -38.41 -29.99 -55.14
C ALA A 19 -38.38 -29.38 -56.56
N ARG A 20 -38.38 -28.05 -56.70
CA ARG A 20 -38.26 -27.32 -57.97
C ARG A 20 -36.80 -27.05 -58.37
N GLY A 21 -35.84 -27.31 -57.49
CA GLY A 21 -34.42 -27.00 -57.68
C GLY A 21 -34.03 -25.57 -57.31
N ASP A 22 -34.91 -24.81 -56.66
CA ASP A 22 -34.65 -23.45 -56.19
C ASP A 22 -33.92 -23.48 -54.82
N PHE A 23 -32.73 -24.09 -54.80
CA PHE A 23 -32.04 -24.47 -53.56
C PHE A 23 -31.61 -23.28 -52.67
N VAL A 24 -31.26 -22.13 -53.25
CA VAL A 24 -30.87 -20.94 -52.47
C VAL A 24 -32.06 -20.37 -51.69
N ASP A 25 -33.23 -20.29 -52.33
CA ASP A 25 -34.45 -19.81 -51.68
C ASP A 25 -34.99 -20.83 -50.67
N ALA A 26 -34.89 -22.12 -50.98
CA ALA A 26 -35.22 -23.18 -50.03
C ALA A 26 -34.33 -23.14 -48.79
N LEU A 27 -33.00 -22.98 -48.98
CA LEU A 27 -32.04 -22.83 -47.89
C LEU A 27 -32.35 -21.61 -47.02
N ASN A 28 -32.67 -20.47 -47.63
CA ASN A 28 -33.06 -19.28 -46.90
C ASN A 28 -34.29 -19.53 -46.00
N ASP A 29 -35.32 -20.19 -46.53
CA ASP A 29 -36.53 -20.47 -45.77
C ASP A 29 -36.28 -21.49 -44.64
N TYR A 30 -35.50 -22.54 -44.89
CA TYR A 30 -35.09 -23.48 -43.83
C TYR A 30 -34.25 -22.82 -42.73
N LEU A 31 -33.31 -21.92 -43.09
CA LEU A 31 -32.53 -21.16 -42.11
C LEU A 31 -33.40 -20.23 -41.28
N LYS A 32 -34.41 -19.61 -41.90
CA LYS A 32 -35.40 -18.77 -41.20
C LYS A 32 -36.28 -19.59 -40.25
N LEU A 33 -36.62 -20.83 -40.63
CA LEU A 33 -37.36 -21.76 -39.77
C LEU A 33 -36.51 -22.21 -38.58
N ALA A 34 -35.23 -22.50 -38.80
CA ALA A 34 -34.29 -22.95 -37.76
C ALA A 34 -34.04 -21.91 -36.64
N GLU A 35 -34.36 -20.64 -36.85
CA GLU A 35 -34.33 -19.63 -35.77
C GLU A 35 -35.41 -19.84 -34.70
N ASN A 36 -36.43 -20.64 -34.98
CA ASN A 36 -37.47 -20.97 -34.03
C ASN A 36 -37.13 -22.30 -33.37
N VAL A 37 -37.09 -22.31 -32.04
CA VAL A 37 -36.94 -23.54 -31.24
C VAL A 37 -38.30 -24.11 -30.83
N VAL A 38 -39.30 -23.24 -30.70
CA VAL A 38 -40.67 -23.59 -30.36
C VAL A 38 -41.66 -22.86 -31.26
N THR A 39 -42.80 -23.50 -31.51
CA THR A 39 -43.99 -22.89 -32.11
C THR A 39 -45.09 -22.73 -31.08
N VAL A 40 -46.00 -21.78 -31.30
CA VAL A 40 -47.25 -21.72 -30.53
C VAL A 40 -48.26 -22.64 -31.21
N LYS A 41 -48.53 -23.79 -30.59
CA LYS A 41 -49.52 -24.79 -31.04
C LYS A 41 -50.92 -24.20 -30.91
N PHE A 42 -51.23 -23.65 -29.74
CA PHE A 42 -52.39 -22.77 -29.56
C PHE A 42 -52.22 -21.83 -28.37
N LYS A 43 -53.05 -20.79 -28.36
CA LYS A 43 -53.12 -19.78 -27.31
C LYS A 43 -54.58 -19.59 -26.92
N TRP A 44 -54.87 -19.63 -25.63
CA TRP A 44 -56.21 -19.43 -25.10
C TRP A 44 -56.27 -18.29 -24.10
N GLU A 45 -57.20 -17.35 -24.30
CA GLU A 45 -57.44 -16.21 -23.43
C GLU A 45 -58.51 -16.52 -22.36
N CYS A 46 -58.14 -16.31 -21.11
CA CYS A 46 -58.97 -16.46 -19.93
C CYS A 46 -59.44 -15.09 -19.40
N PRO A 47 -60.49 -15.05 -18.55
CA PRO A 47 -60.96 -13.79 -17.97
C PRO A 47 -59.95 -13.10 -17.04
N ALA A 48 -59.04 -13.87 -16.42
CA ALA A 48 -58.03 -13.38 -15.50
C ALA A 48 -56.69 -14.13 -15.64
N SER A 49 -55.65 -13.62 -14.96
CA SER A 49 -54.30 -14.19 -14.98
C SER A 49 -54.30 -15.66 -14.57
N ILE A 50 -53.48 -16.46 -15.26
CA ILE A 50 -53.34 -17.88 -14.95
C ILE A 50 -52.20 -18.05 -13.96
N LEU A 51 -52.49 -18.64 -12.81
CA LEU A 51 -51.57 -18.76 -11.68
C LEU A 51 -50.91 -20.14 -11.61
N SER A 52 -51.62 -21.19 -12.04
CA SER A 52 -51.13 -22.57 -12.02
C SER A 52 -51.74 -23.35 -13.19
N VAL A 53 -50.94 -24.21 -13.81
CA VAL A 53 -51.37 -25.13 -14.87
C VAL A 53 -50.90 -26.55 -14.57
N CYS A 54 -51.65 -27.55 -15.00
CA CYS A 54 -51.25 -28.96 -15.02
C CYS A 54 -52.02 -29.71 -16.12
N SER A 55 -51.73 -31.00 -16.31
CA SER A 55 -52.49 -31.88 -17.20
C SER A 55 -53.09 -33.07 -16.47
N ALA A 56 -54.20 -33.60 -16.99
CA ALA A 56 -54.90 -34.77 -16.46
C ALA A 56 -55.26 -35.74 -17.60
N GLY A 57 -54.87 -37.01 -17.48
CA GLY A 57 -55.45 -38.09 -18.26
C GLY A 57 -56.83 -38.44 -17.70
N ILE A 58 -57.86 -38.51 -18.54
CA ILE A 58 -59.26 -38.61 -18.07
C ILE A 58 -59.91 -39.97 -18.32
N ASP A 59 -59.32 -40.78 -19.20
CA ASP A 59 -59.65 -42.20 -19.39
C ASP A 59 -58.46 -42.89 -20.08
N THR A 60 -58.34 -44.22 -19.94
CA THR A 60 -57.26 -45.05 -20.52
C THR A 60 -57.20 -45.07 -22.06
N TYR A 61 -58.06 -44.30 -22.75
CA TYR A 61 -58.21 -44.33 -24.20
C TYR A 61 -58.30 -42.96 -24.91
N GLU A 62 -58.39 -41.79 -24.24
CA GLU A 62 -58.40 -40.49 -24.94
C GLU A 62 -57.82 -39.30 -24.12
N LYS A 63 -57.01 -38.50 -24.83
CA LYS A 63 -56.73 -37.04 -24.73
C LYS A 63 -56.64 -36.40 -23.34
N HIS A 64 -55.45 -35.89 -23.01
CA HIS A 64 -55.23 -35.09 -21.81
C HIS A 64 -56.07 -33.80 -21.81
N LYS A 65 -56.59 -33.42 -20.65
CA LYS A 65 -57.08 -32.06 -20.42
C LYS A 65 -56.02 -31.20 -19.75
N ILE A 66 -55.90 -29.96 -20.20
CA ILE A 66 -55.12 -28.93 -19.52
C ILE A 66 -56.02 -28.28 -18.47
N ILE A 67 -55.58 -28.31 -17.22
CA ILE A 67 -56.28 -27.68 -16.11
C ILE A 67 -55.55 -26.40 -15.73
N ALA A 68 -56.29 -25.30 -15.61
CA ALA A 68 -55.74 -23.98 -15.30
C ALA A 68 -56.46 -23.35 -14.09
N GLY A 69 -55.68 -23.01 -13.08
CA GLY A 69 -56.11 -22.20 -11.93
C GLY A 69 -55.95 -20.71 -12.23
N SER A 70 -57.01 -19.93 -12.01
CA SER A 70 -57.04 -18.51 -12.35
C SER A 70 -57.19 -17.59 -11.13
N ALA A 71 -56.69 -16.37 -11.27
CA ALA A 71 -56.85 -15.28 -10.31
C ALA A 71 -58.29 -14.76 -10.18
N ASP A 72 -59.23 -15.24 -11.00
CA ASP A 72 -60.67 -14.99 -10.80
C ASP A 72 -61.34 -16.05 -9.91
N GLY A 73 -60.57 -16.99 -9.36
CA GLY A 73 -61.06 -17.99 -8.43
C GLY A 73 -61.78 -19.17 -9.08
N ASN A 74 -61.61 -19.37 -10.39
CA ASN A 74 -62.15 -20.52 -11.11
C ASN A 74 -61.04 -21.48 -11.54
N VAL A 75 -61.45 -22.73 -11.78
CA VAL A 75 -60.65 -23.76 -12.46
C VAL A 75 -61.23 -23.98 -13.85
N TYR A 76 -60.37 -23.93 -14.84
CA TYR A 76 -60.71 -24.13 -16.23
C TYR A 76 -60.12 -25.44 -16.74
N ALA A 77 -60.86 -26.16 -17.59
CA ALA A 77 -60.40 -27.38 -18.23
C ALA A 77 -60.49 -27.28 -19.75
N LEU A 78 -59.40 -27.58 -20.42
CA LEU A 78 -59.27 -27.49 -21.86
C LEU A 78 -58.98 -28.88 -22.41
N THR A 79 -59.68 -29.29 -23.44
CA THR A 79 -59.34 -30.51 -24.17
C THR A 79 -58.26 -30.23 -25.21
N SER A 80 -57.50 -31.25 -25.59
CA SER A 80 -56.39 -31.14 -26.55
C SER A 80 -56.81 -30.76 -27.98
N ASP A 81 -58.12 -30.79 -28.31
CA ASP A 81 -58.69 -30.26 -29.55
C ASP A 81 -59.07 -28.76 -29.46
N GLY A 82 -58.76 -28.09 -28.35
CA GLY A 82 -58.99 -26.67 -28.15
C GLY A 82 -60.40 -26.30 -27.66
N GLN A 83 -61.25 -27.27 -27.28
CA GLN A 83 -62.53 -26.98 -26.64
C GLN A 83 -62.36 -26.63 -25.15
N ILE A 84 -63.16 -25.67 -24.68
CA ILE A 84 -63.06 -25.09 -23.34
C ILE A 84 -64.26 -25.51 -22.50
N ASN A 85 -64.02 -26.17 -21.37
CA ASN A 85 -65.02 -26.46 -20.35
C ASN A 85 -64.68 -25.72 -19.06
N LYS A 86 -65.59 -24.87 -18.57
CA LYS A 86 -65.45 -24.23 -17.26
C LYS A 86 -66.00 -25.17 -16.18
N TYR A 87 -65.20 -25.50 -15.18
CA TYR A 87 -65.68 -26.27 -14.03
C TYR A 87 -66.23 -25.32 -12.96
N GLU A 88 -67.51 -25.48 -12.66
CA GLU A 88 -68.24 -24.67 -11.67
C GLU A 88 -68.89 -25.59 -10.63
N HIS A 89 -68.98 -25.11 -9.38
CA HIS A 89 -69.62 -25.84 -8.29
C HIS A 89 -71.16 -25.87 -8.46
N LYS A 90 -71.74 -26.99 -8.89
CA LYS A 90 -73.21 -27.19 -8.87
C LYS A 90 -73.67 -27.88 -7.58
N ALA A 91 -73.90 -27.11 -6.53
CA ALA A 91 -74.73 -27.54 -5.41
C ALA A 91 -75.96 -26.64 -5.32
N SER A 92 -77.13 -27.24 -5.56
CA SER A 92 -78.47 -26.70 -5.29
C SER A 92 -78.64 -25.18 -5.49
N GLY A 93 -78.91 -24.77 -6.72
CA GLY A 93 -79.74 -23.58 -6.98
C GLY A 93 -79.03 -22.30 -7.42
N ASP A 94 -77.91 -21.88 -6.83
CA ASP A 94 -77.22 -20.62 -7.22
C ASP A 94 -75.79 -20.53 -6.61
N VAL A 95 -74.69 -20.78 -7.37
CA VAL A 95 -73.31 -20.29 -7.09
C VAL A 95 -72.41 -20.33 -8.35
N THR A 96 -71.59 -19.28 -8.62
CA THR A 96 -70.57 -19.24 -9.70
C THR A 96 -69.20 -18.64 -9.27
N LYS A 97 -68.52 -19.26 -8.29
CA LYS A 97 -67.07 -19.05 -7.99
C LYS A 97 -66.58 -20.13 -7.01
N ILE A 98 -65.37 -20.69 -7.16
CA ILE A 98 -64.79 -21.64 -6.18
C ILE A 98 -64.20 -20.87 -4.99
N SER A 99 -63.44 -19.80 -5.25
CA SER A 99 -62.75 -18.97 -4.25
C SER A 99 -62.45 -17.56 -4.81
N ASP A 100 -61.69 -16.71 -4.13
CA ASP A 100 -61.24 -15.44 -4.74
C ASP A 100 -60.13 -15.59 -5.80
N ASP A 101 -59.09 -16.39 -5.52
CA ASP A 101 -58.04 -16.77 -6.46
C ASP A 101 -57.72 -18.27 -6.28
N VAL A 102 -57.55 -19.00 -7.38
CA VAL A 102 -57.02 -20.38 -7.38
C VAL A 102 -55.52 -20.33 -7.63
N THR A 103 -54.72 -20.66 -6.61
CA THR A 103 -53.27 -20.48 -6.64
C THR A 103 -52.50 -21.71 -7.08
N SER A 104 -53.08 -22.90 -6.91
CA SER A 104 -52.42 -24.16 -7.25
C SER A 104 -53.46 -25.20 -7.64
N VAL A 105 -53.20 -25.89 -8.74
CA VAL A 105 -53.98 -27.04 -9.23
C VAL A 105 -53.05 -28.22 -9.47
N PHE A 106 -53.50 -29.42 -9.11
CA PHE A 106 -52.76 -30.66 -9.37
C PHE A 106 -53.74 -31.78 -9.70
N CYS A 107 -53.38 -32.68 -10.62
CA CYS A 107 -54.27 -33.75 -11.06
C CYS A 107 -53.63 -35.12 -10.80
N LYS A 108 -54.42 -36.04 -10.22
CA LYS A 108 -54.00 -37.41 -9.92
C LYS A 108 -55.21 -38.31 -9.73
N ASP A 109 -55.14 -39.54 -10.19
CA ASP A 109 -56.11 -40.59 -9.84
C ASP A 109 -55.86 -41.01 -8.39
N ILE A 110 -56.70 -40.51 -7.47
CA ILE A 110 -56.52 -40.68 -6.03
C ILE A 110 -57.30 -41.90 -5.52
N ASP A 111 -58.40 -42.26 -6.18
CA ASP A 111 -59.23 -43.40 -5.80
C ASP A 111 -58.98 -44.68 -6.64
N GLY A 112 -58.09 -44.60 -7.63
CA GLY A 112 -57.65 -45.72 -8.45
C GLY A 112 -58.70 -46.15 -9.47
N ASP A 113 -59.63 -45.27 -9.84
CA ASP A 113 -60.72 -45.57 -10.78
C ASP A 113 -60.33 -45.39 -12.26
N GLY A 114 -59.09 -44.97 -12.52
CA GLY A 114 -58.55 -44.70 -13.84
C GLY A 114 -58.82 -43.27 -14.33
N LYS A 115 -59.43 -42.41 -13.52
CA LYS A 115 -59.75 -41.01 -13.85
C LYS A 115 -59.08 -40.08 -12.85
N ALA A 116 -58.31 -39.12 -13.34
CA ALA A 116 -57.66 -38.17 -12.47
C ALA A 116 -58.66 -37.19 -11.80
N GLU A 117 -58.65 -37.13 -10.48
CA GLU A 117 -59.21 -36.01 -9.71
C GLU A 117 -58.37 -34.75 -9.84
N ILE A 118 -58.99 -33.61 -9.53
CA ILE A 118 -58.35 -32.30 -9.51
C ILE A 118 -58.31 -31.79 -8.07
N ILE A 119 -57.12 -31.59 -7.53
CA ILE A 119 -56.90 -30.96 -6.24
C ILE A 119 -56.67 -29.46 -6.48
N VAL A 120 -57.30 -28.62 -5.66
CA VAL A 120 -57.29 -27.17 -5.81
C VAL A 120 -56.96 -26.51 -4.49
N GLY A 121 -55.96 -25.62 -4.47
CA GLY A 121 -55.64 -24.75 -3.36
C GLY A 121 -56.00 -23.30 -3.67
N ASP A 122 -56.63 -22.60 -2.72
CA ASP A 122 -57.05 -21.20 -2.88
C ASP A 122 -56.44 -20.22 -1.86
N LEU A 123 -56.62 -18.92 -2.13
CA LEU A 123 -56.25 -17.84 -1.20
C LEU A 123 -57.17 -17.72 0.03
N ASP A 124 -58.26 -18.48 0.12
CA ASP A 124 -59.10 -18.52 1.32
C ASP A 124 -58.65 -19.61 2.31
N GLY A 125 -57.57 -20.32 1.96
CA GLY A 125 -56.99 -21.42 2.72
C GLY A 125 -57.77 -22.72 2.55
N ASN A 126 -58.56 -22.89 1.50
CA ASN A 126 -59.28 -24.13 1.25
C ASN A 126 -58.54 -25.04 0.27
N VAL A 127 -58.46 -26.32 0.62
CA VAL A 127 -58.14 -27.40 -0.30
C VAL A 127 -59.46 -28.04 -0.76
N TYR A 128 -59.67 -28.12 -2.07
CA TYR A 128 -60.78 -28.85 -2.68
C TYR A 128 -60.25 -30.07 -3.41
N LEU A 129 -61.04 -31.14 -3.38
CA LEU A 129 -60.88 -32.29 -4.26
C LEU A 129 -62.11 -32.34 -5.16
N LEU A 130 -61.89 -32.15 -6.46
CA LEU A 130 -62.90 -32.23 -7.50
C LEU A 130 -62.74 -33.55 -8.26
N ALA A 131 -63.85 -34.16 -8.65
CA ALA A 131 -63.85 -35.26 -9.60
C ALA A 131 -63.34 -34.80 -10.98
N SER A 132 -63.04 -35.74 -11.86
CA SER A 132 -62.59 -35.47 -13.25
C SER A 132 -63.56 -34.62 -14.08
N ASP A 133 -64.84 -34.56 -13.69
CA ASP A 133 -65.89 -33.72 -14.29
C ASP A 133 -66.09 -32.36 -13.58
N GLY A 134 -65.29 -32.05 -12.56
CA GLY A 134 -65.34 -30.81 -11.79
C GLY A 134 -66.29 -30.82 -10.59
N GLN A 135 -67.00 -31.92 -10.31
CA GLN A 135 -67.87 -32.01 -9.13
C GLN A 135 -67.05 -32.06 -7.83
N LEU A 136 -67.45 -31.29 -6.81
CA LEU A 136 -66.79 -31.30 -5.51
C LEU A 136 -66.97 -32.65 -4.80
N LYS A 137 -65.87 -33.41 -4.63
CA LYS A 137 -65.82 -34.63 -3.81
C LYS A 137 -65.55 -34.29 -2.34
N TRP A 138 -64.69 -33.32 -2.05
CA TRP A 138 -64.27 -33.01 -0.67
C TRP A 138 -63.65 -31.62 -0.51
N LYS A 139 -63.74 -31.05 0.70
CA LYS A 139 -63.18 -29.74 1.06
C LYS A 139 -62.57 -29.76 2.46
N TRP A 140 -61.45 -29.08 2.63
CA TRP A 140 -60.81 -28.83 3.92
C TRP A 140 -60.17 -27.44 3.96
N LYS A 141 -59.85 -26.95 5.17
CA LYS A 141 -59.36 -25.59 5.40
C LYS A 141 -58.06 -25.58 6.23
N THR A 142 -57.01 -24.95 5.70
CA THR A 142 -55.73 -24.62 6.36
C THR A 142 -55.89 -23.40 7.29
N GLY A 143 -54.78 -22.98 7.92
CA GLY A 143 -54.75 -21.79 8.77
C GLY A 143 -54.74 -20.47 7.99
N ASP A 144 -54.15 -20.43 6.79
CA ASP A 144 -54.09 -19.24 5.92
C ASP A 144 -54.02 -19.63 4.42
N ARG A 145 -53.89 -18.63 3.53
CA ARG A 145 -53.78 -18.72 2.07
C ARG A 145 -52.83 -19.82 1.61
N ILE A 146 -53.31 -20.75 0.79
CA ILE A 146 -52.49 -21.81 0.21
C ILE A 146 -51.66 -21.24 -0.94
N ARG A 147 -50.44 -21.75 -1.13
CA ARG A 147 -49.58 -21.41 -2.28
C ARG A 147 -49.29 -22.58 -3.19
N SER A 148 -49.19 -23.77 -2.62
CA SER A 148 -48.86 -24.96 -3.37
C SER A 148 -49.48 -26.18 -2.69
N ILE A 149 -49.99 -27.08 -3.52
CA ILE A 149 -50.50 -28.38 -3.14
C ILE A 149 -49.86 -29.44 -4.03
N PHE A 150 -49.67 -30.62 -3.48
CA PHE A 150 -49.18 -31.79 -4.21
C PHE A 150 -49.74 -33.06 -3.56
N CYS A 151 -49.77 -34.18 -4.31
CA CYS A 151 -50.38 -35.42 -3.85
C CYS A 151 -49.67 -36.64 -4.44
N GLU A 152 -49.26 -37.56 -3.57
CA GLU A 152 -48.53 -38.78 -3.91
C GLU A 152 -48.80 -39.84 -2.84
N ASP A 153 -48.55 -41.12 -3.12
CA ASP A 153 -48.49 -42.16 -2.08
C ASP A 153 -47.17 -41.99 -1.32
N ILE A 154 -47.21 -41.32 -0.16
CA ILE A 154 -46.00 -40.90 0.56
C ILE A 154 -45.58 -41.95 1.58
N ASP A 155 -46.51 -42.75 2.09
CA ASP A 155 -46.20 -43.83 3.04
C ASP A 155 -46.22 -45.25 2.44
N GLY A 156 -46.39 -45.35 1.12
CA GLY A 156 -46.27 -46.59 0.35
C GLY A 156 -47.43 -47.57 0.58
N ASP A 157 -48.58 -47.08 1.06
CA ASP A 157 -49.75 -47.91 1.38
C ASP A 157 -50.67 -48.16 0.17
N GLY A 158 -50.35 -47.57 -0.99
CA GLY A 158 -51.11 -47.64 -2.22
C GLY A 158 -52.22 -46.59 -2.32
N LYS A 159 -52.30 -45.62 -1.39
CA LYS A 159 -53.25 -44.50 -1.44
C LYS A 159 -52.50 -43.18 -1.38
N ALA A 160 -53.08 -42.16 -1.99
CA ALA A 160 -52.41 -40.87 -2.07
C ALA A 160 -52.70 -39.98 -0.84
N GLU A 161 -51.62 -39.41 -0.30
CA GLU A 161 -51.62 -38.34 0.70
C GLU A 161 -51.53 -36.96 0.06
N ILE A 162 -52.03 -35.94 0.77
CA ILE A 162 -52.01 -34.56 0.29
C ILE A 162 -51.06 -33.72 1.15
N ILE A 163 -50.14 -33.02 0.50
CA ILE A 163 -49.31 -32.00 1.12
C ILE A 163 -49.72 -30.59 0.66
N ALA A 164 -49.74 -29.64 1.59
CA ALA A 164 -50.08 -28.26 1.31
C ALA A 164 -49.15 -27.29 2.05
N GLY A 165 -48.66 -26.29 1.33
CA GLY A 165 -47.91 -25.16 1.89
C GLY A 165 -48.75 -23.88 1.87
N ASP A 166 -48.76 -23.16 2.99
CA ASP A 166 -49.57 -21.94 3.14
C ASP A 166 -48.78 -20.72 3.70
N LEU A 167 -49.51 -19.61 3.86
CA LEU A 167 -48.98 -18.34 4.39
C LEU A 167 -48.82 -18.31 5.91
N ASP A 168 -49.36 -19.28 6.65
CA ASP A 168 -49.21 -19.38 8.10
C ASP A 168 -47.89 -20.03 8.53
N ARG A 169 -47.06 -20.35 7.53
CA ARG A 169 -45.72 -20.94 7.61
C ARG A 169 -45.75 -22.44 7.90
N ASN A 170 -46.90 -23.10 7.75
CA ASN A 170 -46.99 -24.54 7.95
C ASN A 170 -46.96 -25.31 6.62
N ILE A 171 -46.28 -26.45 6.65
CA ILE A 171 -46.50 -27.56 5.75
C ILE A 171 -47.53 -28.45 6.42
N TYR A 172 -48.64 -28.70 5.74
CA TYR A 172 -49.70 -29.60 6.18
C TYR A 172 -49.57 -30.93 5.47
N PHE A 173 -49.60 -32.02 6.22
CA PHE A 173 -49.64 -33.38 5.71
C PHE A 173 -50.98 -34.02 6.06
N LEU A 174 -51.75 -34.40 5.04
CA LEU A 174 -53.03 -35.07 5.18
C LEU A 174 -52.89 -36.52 4.72
N ASN A 175 -53.30 -37.45 5.58
CA ASN A 175 -53.40 -38.87 5.24
C ASN A 175 -54.40 -39.09 4.09
N SER A 176 -54.37 -40.28 3.47
CA SER A 176 -55.41 -40.74 2.53
C SER A 176 -56.85 -40.69 3.08
N ASP A 177 -57.05 -40.75 4.40
CA ASP A 177 -58.36 -40.52 5.06
C ASP A 177 -58.76 -39.04 5.20
N ARG A 178 -57.92 -38.15 4.66
CA ARG A 178 -58.06 -36.70 4.57
C ARG A 178 -58.05 -36.00 5.93
N LYS A 179 -57.48 -36.64 6.95
CA LYS A 179 -57.16 -36.02 8.25
C LYS A 179 -55.71 -35.60 8.30
N ILE A 180 -55.43 -34.56 9.07
CA ILE A 180 -54.06 -34.08 9.32
C ILE A 180 -53.29 -35.14 10.10
N LYS A 181 -52.24 -35.71 9.50
CA LYS A 181 -51.27 -36.58 10.20
C LYS A 181 -50.39 -35.73 11.10
N TRP A 182 -49.83 -34.67 10.51
CA TRP A 182 -49.02 -33.68 11.19
C TRP A 182 -49.04 -32.35 10.41
N LYS A 183 -48.58 -31.30 11.08
CA LYS A 183 -48.24 -30.03 10.44
C LYS A 183 -46.92 -29.53 11.01
N TRP A 184 -46.09 -28.95 10.16
CA TRP A 184 -44.77 -28.49 10.55
C TRP A 184 -44.57 -27.03 10.22
N LYS A 185 -44.20 -26.23 11.23
CA LYS A 185 -43.97 -24.80 11.07
C LYS A 185 -42.52 -24.54 10.67
N ILE A 186 -42.31 -23.94 9.51
CA ILE A 186 -40.99 -23.50 9.04
C ILE A 186 -40.79 -21.99 9.30
N GLY A 187 -39.65 -21.44 8.86
CA GLY A 187 -39.24 -20.08 9.22
C GLY A 187 -40.18 -18.99 8.72
N ASP A 188 -40.68 -19.14 7.49
CA ASP A 188 -41.61 -18.21 6.84
C ASP A 188 -42.59 -18.94 5.88
N ILE A 189 -43.32 -18.17 5.08
CA ILE A 189 -44.34 -18.65 4.12
C ILE A 189 -43.81 -19.80 3.25
N VAL A 190 -44.57 -20.88 3.15
CA VAL A 190 -44.27 -21.99 2.23
C VAL A 190 -44.84 -21.63 0.86
N ASN A 191 -43.98 -21.38 -0.13
CA ASN A 191 -44.42 -21.02 -1.48
C ASN A 191 -44.63 -22.24 -2.38
N SER A 192 -43.90 -23.33 -2.16
CA SER A 192 -43.94 -24.52 -3.01
C SER A 192 -43.65 -25.78 -2.20
N VAL A 193 -44.38 -26.86 -2.48
CA VAL A 193 -44.16 -28.19 -1.92
C VAL A 193 -44.11 -29.22 -3.06
N PHE A 194 -43.31 -30.26 -2.87
CA PHE A 194 -43.18 -31.41 -3.76
C PHE A 194 -42.76 -32.65 -2.94
N CYS A 195 -42.96 -33.87 -3.43
CA CYS A 195 -42.46 -35.06 -2.76
C CYS A 195 -42.00 -36.14 -3.73
N THR A 196 -40.90 -36.81 -3.36
CA THR A 196 -40.31 -37.97 -4.05
C THR A 196 -39.28 -38.60 -3.10
N ASP A 197 -38.84 -39.83 -3.38
CA ASP A 197 -37.63 -40.39 -2.76
C ASP A 197 -36.42 -39.60 -3.27
N VAL A 198 -35.79 -38.81 -2.39
CA VAL A 198 -34.69 -37.90 -2.78
C VAL A 198 -33.32 -38.52 -2.52
N ASP A 199 -33.16 -39.31 -1.46
CA ASP A 199 -31.89 -39.94 -1.13
C ASP A 199 -31.75 -41.39 -1.60
N GLY A 200 -32.75 -41.92 -2.30
CA GLY A 200 -32.74 -43.24 -2.92
C GLY A 200 -32.86 -44.38 -1.91
N ASP A 201 -33.45 -44.11 -0.74
CA ASP A 201 -33.60 -45.10 0.33
C ASP A 201 -34.90 -45.91 0.23
N GLY A 202 -35.76 -45.57 -0.73
CA GLY A 202 -37.07 -46.19 -0.97
C GLY A 202 -38.22 -45.55 -0.20
N GLU A 203 -37.95 -44.58 0.67
CA GLU A 203 -38.98 -43.81 1.38
C GLU A 203 -39.17 -42.43 0.72
N VAL A 204 -40.39 -41.89 0.74
CA VAL A 204 -40.68 -40.61 0.09
C VAL A 204 -40.42 -39.44 1.04
N GLU A 205 -39.63 -38.46 0.58
CA GLU A 205 -39.43 -37.18 1.25
C GLU A 205 -40.33 -36.07 0.72
N ILE A 206 -40.46 -35.01 1.52
CA ILE A 206 -41.18 -33.79 1.21
C ILE A 206 -40.18 -32.64 1.08
N ILE A 207 -40.16 -32.01 -0.09
CA ILE A 207 -39.40 -30.80 -0.38
C ILE A 207 -40.31 -29.59 -0.20
N ALA A 208 -39.80 -28.54 0.45
CA ALA A 208 -40.50 -27.26 0.57
C ALA A 208 -39.60 -26.06 0.27
N GLY A 209 -40.12 -25.14 -0.55
CA GLY A 209 -39.52 -23.84 -0.82
C GLY A 209 -40.16 -22.72 0.00
N SER A 210 -39.36 -21.95 0.73
CA SER A 210 -39.83 -20.94 1.69
C SER A 210 -39.44 -19.51 1.35
N ALA A 211 -40.22 -18.55 1.86
CA ALA A 211 -39.91 -17.12 1.86
C ALA A 211 -38.79 -16.73 2.86
N ASP A 212 -38.31 -17.65 3.71
CA ASP A 212 -37.10 -17.42 4.52
C ASP A 212 -35.79 -17.64 3.75
N SER A 213 -35.88 -17.74 2.42
CA SER A 213 -34.78 -18.03 1.50
C SER A 213 -34.15 -19.41 1.71
N ASN A 214 -34.90 -20.40 2.19
CA ASN A 214 -34.43 -21.79 2.28
C ASN A 214 -35.26 -22.76 1.44
N VAL A 215 -34.59 -23.81 0.99
CA VAL A 215 -35.19 -25.09 0.58
C VAL A 215 -35.06 -26.06 1.76
N TYR A 216 -36.13 -26.78 2.08
CA TYR A 216 -36.19 -27.78 3.13
C TYR A 216 -36.44 -29.16 2.53
N LEU A 217 -35.75 -30.18 3.04
CA LEU A 217 -36.09 -31.58 2.84
C LEU A 217 -36.57 -32.15 4.18
N LEU A 218 -37.75 -32.74 4.18
CA LEU A 218 -38.36 -33.38 5.35
C LEU A 218 -38.64 -34.84 5.02
N ASN A 219 -38.52 -35.73 6.00
CA ASN A 219 -39.02 -37.09 5.85
C ASN A 219 -40.56 -37.15 5.93
N SER A 220 -41.14 -38.32 5.68
CA SER A 220 -42.60 -38.59 5.76
C SER A 220 -43.23 -38.30 7.14
N ASP A 221 -42.43 -38.26 8.22
CA ASP A 221 -42.84 -37.87 9.58
C ASP A 221 -42.81 -36.33 9.82
N GLY A 222 -42.36 -35.54 8.85
CA GLY A 222 -42.24 -34.08 8.96
C GLY A 222 -41.00 -33.60 9.72
N LYS A 223 -39.98 -34.45 9.91
CA LYS A 223 -38.68 -34.06 10.46
C LYS A 223 -37.76 -33.58 9.34
N ILE A 224 -37.11 -32.45 9.55
CA ILE A 224 -36.16 -31.88 8.60
C ILE A 224 -34.92 -32.79 8.53
N LYS A 225 -34.64 -33.36 7.35
CA LYS A 225 -33.36 -34.04 7.02
C LYS A 225 -32.28 -32.99 6.81
N TRP A 226 -32.54 -32.00 5.97
CA TRP A 226 -31.65 -30.84 5.77
C TRP A 226 -32.41 -29.59 5.34
N LYS A 227 -31.72 -28.44 5.41
CA LYS A 227 -32.16 -27.20 4.79
C LYS A 227 -31.00 -26.49 4.11
N CYS A 228 -31.26 -25.87 2.97
CA CYS A 228 -30.29 -25.15 2.18
C CYS A 228 -30.67 -23.69 2.04
N LYS A 229 -29.79 -22.77 2.48
CA LYS A 229 -30.01 -21.33 2.37
C LYS A 229 -29.60 -20.82 0.99
N THR A 230 -30.56 -20.24 0.27
CA THR A 230 -30.36 -19.60 -1.02
C THR A 230 -30.29 -18.07 -0.87
N GLY A 231 -30.26 -17.35 -2.01
CA GLY A 231 -30.07 -15.91 -2.01
C GLY A 231 -31.32 -15.09 -1.66
N ASP A 232 -32.52 -15.62 -1.90
CA ASP A 232 -33.81 -14.93 -1.73
C ASP A 232 -34.96 -15.96 -1.74
N TRP A 233 -36.21 -15.52 -1.58
CA TRP A 233 -37.40 -16.36 -1.42
C TRP A 233 -37.49 -17.44 -2.49
N ILE A 234 -37.71 -18.69 -2.09
CA ILE A 234 -37.95 -19.78 -3.03
C ILE A 234 -39.42 -19.73 -3.45
N LYS A 235 -39.67 -19.78 -4.75
CA LYS A 235 -41.01 -19.69 -5.36
C LYS A 235 -41.52 -21.02 -5.88
N SER A 236 -40.63 -21.90 -6.33
CA SER A 236 -40.97 -23.21 -6.88
C SER A 236 -39.86 -24.19 -6.54
N VAL A 237 -40.22 -25.41 -6.19
CA VAL A 237 -39.31 -26.55 -6.08
C VAL A 237 -39.82 -27.71 -6.94
N PHE A 238 -38.90 -28.51 -7.46
CA PHE A 238 -39.20 -29.76 -8.17
C PHE A 238 -38.00 -30.71 -8.03
N CYS A 239 -38.19 -32.00 -8.28
CA CYS A 239 -37.12 -33.00 -8.18
C CYS A 239 -37.13 -33.95 -9.37
N ALA A 240 -35.95 -34.28 -9.86
CA ALA A 240 -35.71 -35.29 -10.90
C ALA A 240 -34.23 -35.69 -10.86
N ASP A 241 -33.89 -36.87 -11.38
CA ASP A 241 -32.51 -37.21 -11.74
C ASP A 241 -32.17 -36.44 -13.01
N ILE A 242 -31.45 -35.33 -12.86
CA ILE A 242 -31.26 -34.36 -13.94
C ILE A 242 -30.02 -34.70 -14.74
N ASP A 243 -28.97 -35.26 -14.13
CA ASP A 243 -27.75 -35.65 -14.83
C ASP A 243 -27.61 -37.15 -15.11
N ASP A 244 -28.67 -37.92 -14.93
CA ASP A 244 -28.76 -39.36 -15.22
C ASP A 244 -27.67 -40.15 -14.47
N ASP A 245 -27.37 -39.73 -13.23
CA ASP A 245 -26.37 -40.36 -12.37
C ASP A 245 -26.97 -41.40 -11.41
N GLY A 246 -28.29 -41.58 -11.48
CA GLY A 246 -29.09 -42.45 -10.62
C GLY A 246 -29.49 -41.82 -9.30
N LYS A 247 -29.21 -40.53 -9.07
CA LYS A 247 -29.61 -39.79 -7.86
C LYS A 247 -30.49 -38.60 -8.23
N VAL A 248 -31.42 -38.31 -7.34
CA VAL A 248 -32.36 -37.21 -7.53
C VAL A 248 -31.74 -35.88 -7.12
N GLU A 249 -31.81 -34.90 -8.01
CA GLU A 249 -31.56 -33.51 -7.69
C GLU A 249 -32.82 -32.75 -7.29
N VAL A 250 -32.63 -31.70 -6.49
CA VAL A 250 -33.66 -30.73 -6.13
C VAL A 250 -33.43 -29.43 -6.89
N ILE A 251 -34.39 -29.02 -7.71
CA ILE A 251 -34.35 -27.74 -8.40
C ILE A 251 -35.23 -26.71 -7.70
N ALA A 252 -34.73 -25.47 -7.58
CA ALA A 252 -35.44 -24.39 -6.91
C ALA A 252 -35.37 -23.07 -7.70
N GLY A 253 -36.54 -22.51 -8.02
CA GLY A 253 -36.69 -21.17 -8.57
C GLY A 253 -36.80 -20.11 -7.46
N SER A 254 -36.04 -19.02 -7.57
CA SER A 254 -35.99 -17.97 -6.55
C SER A 254 -36.42 -16.59 -7.04
N TYR A 255 -36.87 -15.78 -6.07
CA TYR A 255 -37.16 -14.36 -6.22
C TYR A 255 -35.94 -13.52 -6.64
N SER A 256 -34.72 -13.99 -6.36
CA SER A 256 -33.48 -13.35 -6.83
C SER A 256 -33.31 -13.41 -8.36
N GLY A 257 -34.16 -14.19 -9.03
CA GLY A 257 -34.06 -14.55 -10.43
C GLY A 257 -33.05 -15.65 -10.72
N ASN A 258 -32.62 -16.38 -9.70
CA ASN A 258 -31.78 -17.56 -9.86
C ASN A 258 -32.60 -18.86 -9.85
N ILE A 259 -32.11 -19.83 -10.60
CA ILE A 259 -32.44 -21.25 -10.51
C ILE A 259 -31.28 -21.92 -9.77
N TYR A 260 -31.58 -22.69 -8.74
CA TYR A 260 -30.62 -23.45 -7.95
C TYR A 260 -30.83 -24.92 -8.26
N LEU A 261 -29.75 -25.64 -8.55
CA LEU A 261 -29.72 -27.09 -8.57
C LEU A 261 -29.01 -27.57 -7.30
N LEU A 262 -29.68 -28.37 -6.49
CA LEU A 262 -29.16 -28.95 -5.27
C LEU A 262 -29.01 -30.46 -5.45
N THR A 263 -27.97 -31.04 -4.89
CA THR A 263 -27.83 -32.49 -4.72
C THR A 263 -28.85 -33.02 -3.72
N SER A 264 -29.04 -34.34 -3.68
CA SER A 264 -29.90 -35.03 -2.71
C SER A 264 -29.56 -34.74 -1.24
N ASP A 265 -28.32 -34.39 -0.92
CA ASP A 265 -27.87 -33.97 0.42
C ASP A 265 -28.01 -32.46 0.70
N GLY A 266 -28.62 -31.71 -0.22
CA GLY A 266 -28.97 -30.29 -0.06
C GLY A 266 -27.83 -29.31 -0.36
N LYS A 267 -26.72 -29.76 -0.95
CA LYS A 267 -25.63 -28.86 -1.39
C LYS A 267 -25.95 -28.25 -2.74
N ILE A 268 -25.59 -26.98 -2.93
CA ILE A 268 -25.76 -26.30 -4.21
C ILE A 268 -24.75 -26.85 -5.21
N LYS A 269 -25.24 -27.57 -6.23
CA LYS A 269 -24.48 -28.08 -7.39
C LYS A 269 -24.27 -26.96 -8.41
N TRP A 270 -25.34 -26.23 -8.75
CA TRP A 270 -25.30 -25.13 -9.73
C TRP A 270 -26.23 -23.97 -9.37
N ILE A 271 -25.88 -22.77 -9.87
CA ILE A 271 -26.73 -21.58 -9.85
C ILE A 271 -26.78 -20.98 -11.25
N ARG A 272 -27.99 -20.72 -11.75
CA ARG A 272 -28.21 -20.09 -13.06
C ARG A 272 -29.10 -18.88 -12.95
N LYS A 273 -28.65 -17.77 -13.52
CA LYS A 273 -29.36 -16.49 -13.43
C LYS A 273 -30.25 -16.26 -14.66
N THR A 274 -31.50 -15.93 -14.41
CA THR A 274 -32.48 -15.48 -15.41
C THR A 274 -32.64 -13.95 -15.38
N GLY A 275 -33.50 -13.40 -16.24
CA GLY A 275 -33.72 -11.95 -16.32
C GLY A 275 -34.69 -11.39 -15.28
N GLY A 276 -35.44 -12.24 -14.57
CA GLY A 276 -36.46 -11.84 -13.60
C GLY A 276 -36.71 -12.95 -12.56
N ILE A 277 -37.73 -12.79 -11.74
CA ILE A 277 -38.09 -13.78 -10.69
C ILE A 277 -38.45 -15.10 -11.35
N VAL A 278 -37.84 -16.20 -10.91
CA VAL A 278 -38.21 -17.55 -11.37
C VAL A 278 -39.43 -17.99 -10.55
N ARG A 279 -40.60 -18.08 -11.19
CA ARG A 279 -41.88 -18.35 -10.53
C ARG A 279 -42.26 -19.83 -10.51
N SER A 280 -41.80 -20.58 -11.51
CA SER A 280 -42.12 -21.99 -11.69
C SER A 280 -40.91 -22.69 -12.28
N VAL A 281 -40.61 -23.88 -11.79
CA VAL A 281 -39.65 -24.83 -12.37
C VAL A 281 -40.33 -26.18 -12.53
N PHE A 282 -39.99 -26.92 -13.58
CA PHE A 282 -40.46 -28.26 -13.84
C PHE A 282 -39.39 -29.03 -14.61
N CYS A 283 -39.40 -30.36 -14.57
CA CYS A 283 -38.44 -31.20 -15.29
C CYS A 283 -39.17 -32.25 -16.13
N ALA A 284 -38.74 -32.46 -17.37
CA ALA A 284 -39.24 -33.50 -18.26
C ALA A 284 -38.21 -33.76 -19.37
N ASP A 285 -38.25 -34.95 -19.98
CA ASP A 285 -37.61 -35.18 -21.27
C ASP A 285 -38.42 -34.47 -22.35
N ILE A 286 -37.91 -33.31 -22.75
CA ILE A 286 -38.64 -32.32 -23.54
C ILE A 286 -38.30 -32.48 -25.04
N ASN A 287 -37.10 -32.97 -25.35
CA ASN A 287 -36.60 -33.16 -26.71
C ASN A 287 -36.66 -34.63 -27.19
N SER A 288 -37.10 -35.56 -26.34
CA SER A 288 -37.19 -37.00 -26.58
C SER A 288 -35.82 -37.65 -26.82
N ASP A 289 -34.80 -37.24 -26.07
CA ASP A 289 -33.44 -37.79 -26.12
C ASP A 289 -33.10 -38.73 -24.94
N ASP A 290 -34.11 -39.14 -24.18
CA ASP A 290 -34.03 -39.94 -22.96
C ASP A 290 -33.32 -39.24 -21.79
N ARG A 291 -33.10 -37.91 -21.87
CA ARG A 291 -32.55 -37.10 -20.77
C ARG A 291 -33.55 -36.07 -20.30
N VAL A 292 -33.44 -35.71 -19.02
CA VAL A 292 -34.36 -34.77 -18.40
C VAL A 292 -33.84 -33.34 -18.53
N GLU A 293 -34.63 -32.47 -19.14
CA GLU A 293 -34.39 -31.03 -19.14
C GLU A 293 -35.13 -30.33 -18.01
N VAL A 294 -34.63 -29.14 -17.68
CA VAL A 294 -35.27 -28.22 -16.76
C VAL A 294 -35.98 -27.13 -17.55
N ILE A 295 -37.26 -26.91 -17.25
CA ILE A 295 -38.00 -25.76 -17.73
C ILE A 295 -38.30 -24.77 -16.61
N ALA A 296 -38.15 -23.47 -16.89
CA ALA A 296 -38.37 -22.42 -15.92
C ALA A 296 -39.19 -21.26 -16.50
N GLY A 297 -40.23 -20.86 -15.76
CA GLY A 297 -41.04 -19.69 -16.04
C GLY A 297 -40.61 -18.49 -15.21
N SER A 298 -40.36 -17.34 -15.86
CA SER A 298 -39.86 -16.13 -15.21
C SER A 298 -40.77 -14.91 -15.40
N SER A 299 -40.69 -13.98 -14.45
CA SER A 299 -41.39 -12.71 -14.48
C SER A 299 -40.89 -11.73 -15.54
N ASP A 300 -39.75 -12.01 -16.19
CA ASP A 300 -39.23 -11.22 -17.32
C ASP A 300 -39.86 -11.60 -18.67
N SER A 301 -41.01 -12.27 -18.60
CA SER A 301 -41.80 -12.77 -19.72
C SER A 301 -41.12 -13.87 -20.53
N ASN A 302 -40.07 -14.52 -20.02
CA ASN A 302 -39.43 -15.64 -20.71
C ASN A 302 -39.77 -16.98 -20.06
N VAL A 303 -39.92 -18.00 -20.91
CA VAL A 303 -39.74 -19.42 -20.58
C VAL A 303 -38.31 -19.78 -20.93
N TYR A 304 -37.63 -20.51 -20.06
CA TYR A 304 -36.25 -20.97 -20.24
C TYR A 304 -36.23 -22.49 -20.29
N LEU A 305 -35.50 -23.06 -21.24
CA LEU A 305 -35.09 -24.46 -21.22
C LEU A 305 -33.62 -24.52 -20.82
N LEU A 306 -33.30 -25.40 -19.88
CA LEU A 306 -31.94 -25.68 -19.45
C LEU A 306 -31.66 -27.16 -19.60
N THR A 307 -30.45 -27.46 -20.07
CA THR A 307 -29.89 -28.81 -20.14
C THR A 307 -29.61 -29.38 -18.75
N SER A 308 -29.28 -30.67 -18.69
CA SER A 308 -28.88 -31.38 -17.47
C SER A 308 -27.70 -30.75 -16.71
N ASP A 309 -26.74 -30.15 -17.43
CA ASP A 309 -25.62 -29.38 -16.85
C ASP A 309 -25.98 -27.92 -16.51
N MET A 310 -27.29 -27.62 -16.48
CA MET A 310 -27.89 -26.34 -16.16
C MET A 310 -27.52 -25.22 -17.15
N ARG A 311 -27.08 -25.51 -18.38
CA ARG A 311 -26.86 -24.43 -19.37
C ARG A 311 -28.20 -24.02 -19.96
N ILE A 312 -28.41 -22.71 -20.15
CA ILE A 312 -29.61 -22.23 -20.84
C ILE A 312 -29.46 -22.58 -22.32
N GLU A 313 -30.22 -23.56 -22.78
CA GLU A 313 -30.23 -23.98 -24.17
C GLU A 313 -30.95 -22.95 -25.02
N TRP A 314 -32.16 -22.57 -24.59
CA TRP A 314 -32.92 -21.50 -25.22
C TRP A 314 -33.84 -20.81 -24.24
N LYS A 315 -34.35 -19.66 -24.68
CA LYS A 315 -35.45 -18.97 -23.99
C LYS A 315 -36.43 -18.40 -25.00
N CYS A 316 -37.68 -18.38 -24.61
CA CYS A 316 -38.77 -17.93 -25.45
C CYS A 316 -39.59 -16.86 -24.74
N LYS A 317 -39.78 -15.71 -25.40
CA LYS A 317 -40.53 -14.59 -24.84
C LYS A 317 -42.02 -14.76 -25.09
N ILE A 318 -42.80 -14.81 -24.02
CA ILE A 318 -44.26 -14.85 -23.97
C ILE A 318 -44.81 -13.42 -23.70
N GLY A 319 -46.11 -13.19 -23.90
CA GLY A 319 -46.71 -11.85 -23.85
C GLY A 319 -46.49 -11.09 -22.53
N SER A 320 -46.44 -11.80 -21.40
CA SER A 320 -46.22 -11.25 -20.06
C SER A 320 -45.50 -12.27 -19.16
N GLY A 321 -45.30 -11.91 -17.89
CA GLY A 321 -44.59 -12.74 -16.92
C GLY A 321 -45.24 -14.11 -16.73
N VAL A 322 -44.41 -15.16 -16.73
CA VAL A 322 -44.83 -16.56 -16.62
C VAL A 322 -45.03 -16.93 -15.15
N ASN A 323 -46.21 -17.42 -14.78
CA ASN A 323 -46.53 -17.83 -13.42
C ASN A 323 -46.33 -19.32 -13.17
N SER A 324 -46.63 -20.15 -14.17
CA SER A 324 -46.58 -21.61 -14.06
C SER A 324 -46.17 -22.23 -15.40
N VAL A 325 -45.32 -23.24 -15.35
CA VAL A 325 -44.95 -24.10 -16.48
C VAL A 325 -45.22 -25.56 -16.10
N PHE A 326 -45.69 -26.34 -17.06
CA PHE A 326 -45.92 -27.78 -16.91
C PHE A 326 -45.67 -28.45 -18.26
N CYS A 327 -45.12 -29.66 -18.26
CA CYS A 327 -44.84 -30.40 -19.48
C CYS A 327 -45.65 -31.70 -19.50
N ALA A 328 -46.31 -31.97 -20.63
CA ALA A 328 -47.02 -33.23 -20.88
C ALA A 328 -47.25 -33.42 -22.38
N ASP A 329 -47.28 -34.67 -22.83
CA ASP A 329 -47.89 -35.03 -24.11
C ASP A 329 -49.40 -34.83 -23.99
N ILE A 330 -49.92 -33.78 -24.63
CA ILE A 330 -51.34 -33.44 -24.50
C ILE A 330 -52.22 -34.08 -25.58
N ASP A 331 -51.66 -34.44 -26.73
CA ASP A 331 -52.42 -34.93 -27.88
C ASP A 331 -52.15 -36.40 -28.23
N GLY A 332 -51.25 -37.06 -27.50
CA GLY A 332 -50.92 -38.47 -27.63
C GLY A 332 -50.03 -38.77 -28.83
N ASP A 333 -49.19 -37.81 -29.25
CA ASP A 333 -48.25 -37.99 -30.36
C ASP A 333 -46.86 -38.46 -29.92
N ASP A 334 -46.73 -38.84 -28.64
CA ASP A 334 -45.50 -39.23 -27.93
C ASP A 334 -44.47 -38.08 -27.84
N LYS A 335 -44.86 -36.82 -28.12
CA LYS A 335 -44.02 -35.65 -27.88
C LYS A 335 -44.60 -34.78 -26.80
N VAL A 336 -43.71 -34.18 -26.03
CA VAL A 336 -44.09 -33.36 -24.89
C VAL A 336 -44.34 -31.92 -25.32
N GLU A 337 -45.51 -31.38 -24.97
CA GLU A 337 -45.78 -29.95 -25.04
C GLU A 337 -45.45 -29.22 -23.74
N ILE A 338 -45.12 -27.94 -23.89
CA ILE A 338 -44.95 -27.01 -22.77
C ILE A 338 -46.22 -26.19 -22.61
N ILE A 339 -46.87 -26.34 -21.46
CA ILE A 339 -48.05 -25.58 -21.04
C ILE A 339 -47.59 -24.42 -20.15
N VAL A 340 -48.00 -23.20 -20.48
CA VAL A 340 -47.57 -21.97 -19.81
C VAL A 340 -48.76 -21.15 -19.34
N GLY A 341 -48.84 -20.91 -18.04
CA GLY A 341 -49.77 -19.94 -17.44
C GLY A 341 -49.13 -18.56 -17.32
N SER A 342 -49.76 -17.53 -17.90
CA SER A 342 -49.22 -16.17 -17.98
C SER A 342 -50.09 -15.12 -17.26
N ASN A 343 -49.44 -14.01 -16.87
CA ASN A 343 -50.11 -12.81 -16.35
C ASN A 343 -50.89 -12.01 -17.41
N ASP A 344 -50.69 -12.30 -18.70
CA ASP A 344 -51.49 -11.70 -19.78
C ASP A 344 -52.85 -12.39 -19.96
N ARG A 345 -53.26 -13.22 -18.98
CA ARG A 345 -54.51 -13.98 -18.96
C ARG A 345 -54.55 -15.11 -19.98
N ASN A 346 -53.42 -15.52 -20.54
CA ASN A 346 -53.42 -16.62 -21.49
C ASN A 346 -52.79 -17.90 -20.92
N VAL A 347 -53.31 -19.03 -21.41
CA VAL A 347 -52.60 -20.30 -21.45
C VAL A 347 -51.95 -20.42 -22.82
N TYR A 348 -50.64 -20.65 -22.86
CA TYR A 348 -49.91 -20.96 -24.08
C TYR A 348 -49.56 -22.44 -24.08
N VAL A 349 -49.75 -23.10 -25.22
CA VAL A 349 -49.21 -24.43 -25.48
C VAL A 349 -48.16 -24.30 -26.55
N LEU A 350 -46.94 -24.68 -26.21
CA LEU A 350 -45.78 -24.59 -27.08
C LEU A 350 -45.34 -26.00 -27.47
N SER A 351 -45.06 -26.18 -28.76
CA SER A 351 -44.47 -27.40 -29.29
C SER A 351 -43.04 -27.15 -29.73
N ILE A 352 -42.19 -28.13 -29.52
CA ILE A 352 -40.77 -28.01 -29.84
C ILE A 352 -40.51 -28.44 -31.27
N ILE A 353 -39.70 -27.65 -31.94
CA ILE A 353 -39.28 -27.94 -33.31
C ILE A 353 -38.11 -28.92 -33.25
N ASN A 354 -38.20 -30.03 -33.97
CA ASN A 354 -37.11 -30.98 -34.13
C ASN A 354 -35.94 -30.33 -34.89
N GLN A 355 -34.96 -29.84 -34.14
CA GLN A 355 -33.79 -29.14 -34.68
C GLN A 355 -32.90 -30.06 -35.51
N SER A 356 -32.83 -31.35 -35.18
CA SER A 356 -32.04 -32.35 -35.90
C SER A 356 -32.57 -32.56 -37.33
N ALA A 357 -33.89 -32.72 -37.48
CA ALA A 357 -34.53 -32.82 -38.80
C ALA A 357 -34.33 -31.53 -39.61
N MET A 358 -34.44 -30.36 -38.96
CA MET A 358 -34.18 -29.07 -39.62
C MET A 358 -32.73 -28.95 -40.10
N HIS A 359 -31.77 -29.37 -39.28
CA HIS A 359 -30.36 -29.39 -39.63
C HIS A 359 -30.07 -30.35 -40.79
N GLU A 360 -30.75 -31.50 -40.85
CA GLU A 360 -30.63 -32.44 -41.96
C GLU A 360 -31.11 -31.82 -43.28
N CYS A 361 -32.30 -31.20 -43.29
CA CYS A 361 -32.81 -30.48 -44.46
C CYS A 361 -31.84 -29.37 -44.92
N ILE A 362 -31.36 -28.54 -43.98
CA ILE A 362 -30.38 -27.48 -44.27
C ILE A 362 -29.10 -28.06 -44.87
N SER A 363 -28.61 -29.18 -44.34
CA SER A 363 -27.37 -29.81 -44.80
C SER A 363 -27.54 -30.43 -46.20
N GLN A 364 -28.67 -31.08 -46.48
CA GLN A 364 -28.98 -31.65 -47.79
C GLN A 364 -29.07 -30.55 -48.86
N VAL A 365 -29.81 -29.46 -48.59
CA VAL A 365 -29.93 -28.34 -49.51
C VAL A 365 -28.59 -27.60 -49.67
N TRP A 366 -27.84 -27.42 -48.58
CA TRP A 366 -26.53 -26.78 -48.64
C TRP A 366 -25.56 -27.52 -49.57
N ALA A 367 -25.54 -28.86 -49.54
CA ALA A 367 -24.69 -29.65 -50.42
C ALA A 367 -24.96 -29.35 -51.91
N GLN A 368 -26.23 -29.14 -52.29
CA GLN A 368 -26.60 -28.76 -53.65
C GLN A 368 -26.15 -27.33 -54.01
N VAL A 369 -26.26 -26.39 -53.05
CA VAL A 369 -25.82 -24.99 -53.21
C VAL A 369 -24.29 -24.88 -53.31
N GLU A 370 -23.56 -25.73 -52.59
CA GLU A 370 -22.10 -25.75 -52.61
C GLU A 370 -21.56 -26.22 -53.98
N GLU A 371 -22.21 -27.21 -54.58
CA GLU A 371 -21.87 -27.73 -55.91
C GLU A 371 -22.11 -26.71 -57.04
N SER A 372 -23.06 -25.78 -56.87
CA SER A 372 -23.45 -24.82 -57.92
C SER A 372 -22.48 -23.65 -58.12
N LYS A 373 -21.32 -23.62 -57.43
CA LYS A 373 -20.26 -22.59 -57.52
C LYS A 373 -20.79 -21.14 -57.42
N GLY A 374 -21.26 -20.77 -56.23
CA GLY A 374 -21.67 -19.39 -55.90
C GLY A 374 -21.62 -19.05 -54.40
N VAL A 375 -20.98 -19.88 -53.57
CA VAL A 375 -21.07 -19.78 -52.09
C VAL A 375 -20.57 -18.42 -51.56
N LEU A 376 -19.52 -17.85 -52.15
CA LEU A 376 -19.01 -16.54 -51.75
C LEU A 376 -19.95 -15.39 -52.13
N GLU A 377 -20.76 -15.55 -53.19
CA GLU A 377 -21.76 -14.55 -53.59
C GLU A 377 -22.90 -14.49 -52.56
N LEU A 378 -23.20 -15.61 -51.89
CA LEU A 378 -24.19 -15.67 -50.82
C LEU A 378 -23.77 -14.88 -49.57
N ALA A 379 -22.47 -14.66 -49.34
CA ALA A 379 -21.99 -13.77 -48.28
C ALA A 379 -22.38 -12.30 -48.50
N GLN A 380 -22.81 -11.94 -49.71
CA GLN A 380 -23.31 -10.62 -50.09
C GLN A 380 -24.82 -10.63 -50.38
N SER A 381 -25.52 -11.71 -50.04
CA SER A 381 -26.97 -11.82 -50.22
C SER A 381 -27.72 -10.75 -49.40
N GLU A 382 -28.87 -10.28 -49.90
CA GLU A 382 -29.79 -9.45 -49.12
C GLU A 382 -30.31 -10.19 -47.87
N SER A 383 -30.34 -11.53 -47.90
CA SER A 383 -30.77 -12.31 -46.74
C SER A 383 -29.69 -12.38 -45.65
N PRO A 384 -29.96 -11.88 -44.43
CA PRO A 384 -29.03 -12.04 -43.31
C PRO A 384 -28.82 -13.51 -42.93
N TYR A 385 -29.84 -14.36 -43.14
CA TYR A 385 -29.76 -15.79 -42.82
C TYR A 385 -28.70 -16.50 -43.65
N LEU A 386 -28.67 -16.22 -44.96
CA LEU A 386 -27.66 -16.74 -45.87
C LEU A 386 -26.27 -16.18 -45.54
N ARG A 387 -26.14 -14.87 -45.34
CA ARG A 387 -24.85 -14.25 -44.97
C ARG A 387 -24.27 -14.89 -43.70
N GLY A 388 -25.05 -14.95 -42.62
CA GLY A 388 -24.64 -15.55 -41.35
C GLY A 388 -24.34 -17.04 -41.44
N TYR A 389 -25.07 -17.80 -42.26
CA TYR A 389 -24.80 -19.23 -42.46
C TYR A 389 -23.50 -19.48 -43.23
N VAL A 390 -23.24 -18.73 -44.30
CA VAL A 390 -21.99 -18.80 -45.08
C VAL A 390 -20.78 -18.44 -44.20
N LEU A 391 -20.90 -17.40 -43.36
CA LEU A 391 -19.89 -17.02 -42.37
C LEU A 391 -19.50 -18.20 -41.47
N ARG A 392 -20.48 -18.95 -40.96
CA ARG A 392 -20.21 -20.14 -40.12
C ARG A 392 -19.59 -21.29 -40.89
N ARG A 393 -20.06 -21.58 -42.11
CA ARG A 393 -19.53 -22.71 -42.92
C ARG A 393 -18.12 -22.47 -43.43
N LEU A 394 -17.76 -21.22 -43.71
CA LEU A 394 -16.44 -20.85 -44.24
C LEU A 394 -15.47 -20.35 -43.16
N ALA A 395 -15.82 -20.47 -41.88
CA ALA A 395 -15.04 -19.97 -40.75
C ALA A 395 -13.61 -20.52 -40.65
N GLN A 396 -13.37 -21.74 -41.18
CA GLN A 396 -12.04 -22.37 -41.20
C GLN A 396 -11.41 -22.41 -42.61
N SER A 397 -12.04 -21.74 -43.59
CA SER A 397 -11.52 -21.66 -44.95
C SER A 397 -10.45 -20.57 -45.10
N ASN A 398 -9.70 -20.60 -46.20
CA ASN A 398 -8.73 -19.55 -46.52
C ASN A 398 -9.36 -18.16 -46.73
N GLU A 399 -10.68 -18.08 -46.96
CA GLU A 399 -11.40 -16.81 -47.13
C GLU A 399 -11.99 -16.29 -45.80
N ALA A 400 -11.90 -17.06 -44.70
CA ALA A 400 -12.41 -16.70 -43.39
C ALA A 400 -11.98 -15.31 -42.89
N PRO A 401 -10.70 -14.89 -43.01
CA PRO A 401 -10.28 -13.59 -42.47
C PRO A 401 -10.97 -12.41 -43.17
N LYS A 402 -11.23 -12.52 -44.48
CA LYS A 402 -11.93 -11.47 -45.24
C LYS A 402 -13.41 -11.42 -44.89
N LEU A 403 -14.06 -12.59 -44.81
CA LEU A 403 -15.48 -12.71 -44.47
C LEU A 403 -15.74 -12.21 -43.05
N LEU A 404 -14.92 -12.64 -42.07
CA LEU A 404 -15.04 -12.21 -40.69
C LEU A 404 -14.80 -10.70 -40.54
N LYS A 405 -13.83 -10.10 -41.23
CA LYS A 405 -13.64 -8.65 -41.21
C LYS A 405 -14.81 -7.89 -41.85
N ALA A 406 -15.33 -8.36 -42.97
CA ALA A 406 -16.48 -7.73 -43.62
C ALA A 406 -17.73 -7.74 -42.73
N ALA A 407 -17.97 -8.86 -42.04
CA ALA A 407 -19.12 -9.04 -41.16
C ALA A 407 -19.07 -8.20 -39.87
N ILE A 408 -17.91 -7.62 -39.51
CA ILE A 408 -17.84 -6.62 -38.44
C ILE A 408 -18.77 -5.45 -38.77
N HIS A 409 -18.83 -5.01 -40.03
CA HIS A 409 -19.60 -3.84 -40.45
C HIS A 409 -21.01 -4.18 -41.00
N ASP A 410 -21.50 -5.41 -40.83
CA ASP A 410 -22.89 -5.77 -41.18
C ASP A 410 -23.88 -5.01 -40.28
N ASP A 411 -25.16 -4.91 -40.65
CA ASP A 411 -26.20 -4.20 -39.89
C ASP A 411 -27.24 -5.14 -39.23
N GLU A 412 -27.15 -6.45 -39.52
CA GLU A 412 -28.13 -7.43 -39.07
C GLU A 412 -27.66 -8.24 -37.85
N ILE A 413 -28.48 -8.25 -36.80
CA ILE A 413 -28.17 -8.93 -35.51
C ILE A 413 -27.86 -10.42 -35.69
N TYR A 414 -28.58 -11.09 -36.60
CA TYR A 414 -28.35 -12.51 -36.86
C TYR A 414 -26.96 -12.77 -37.44
N VAL A 415 -26.47 -11.88 -38.30
CA VAL A 415 -25.13 -11.99 -38.90
C VAL A 415 -24.06 -11.84 -37.83
N TRP A 416 -24.19 -10.88 -36.92
CA TRP A 416 -23.24 -10.75 -35.82
C TRP A 416 -23.27 -11.92 -34.84
N ARG A 417 -24.45 -12.50 -34.52
CA ARG A 417 -24.53 -13.74 -33.70
C ARG A 417 -23.79 -14.90 -34.37
N SER A 418 -23.93 -15.01 -35.68
CA SER A 418 -23.23 -16.01 -36.49
C SER A 418 -21.73 -15.71 -36.57
N TRP A 419 -21.35 -14.44 -36.65
CA TRP A 419 -19.96 -13.98 -36.66
C TRP A 419 -19.24 -14.34 -35.37
N VAL A 420 -19.82 -14.13 -34.18
CA VAL A 420 -19.17 -14.50 -32.91
C VAL A 420 -18.89 -16.01 -32.86
N LYS A 421 -19.81 -16.85 -33.34
CA LYS A 421 -19.63 -18.31 -33.41
C LYS A 421 -18.53 -18.67 -34.42
N ALA A 422 -18.61 -18.13 -35.63
CA ALA A 422 -17.60 -18.35 -36.67
C ALA A 422 -16.20 -17.88 -36.23
N LEU A 423 -16.12 -16.78 -35.48
CA LEU A 423 -14.87 -16.26 -34.95
C LEU A 423 -14.27 -17.17 -33.89
N ASN A 424 -15.09 -17.85 -33.08
CA ASN A 424 -14.63 -18.87 -32.15
C ASN A 424 -13.99 -20.06 -32.91
N ASP A 425 -14.68 -20.57 -33.93
CA ASP A 425 -14.19 -21.68 -34.76
C ASP A 425 -12.89 -21.31 -35.50
N TYR A 426 -12.77 -20.04 -35.92
CA TYR A 426 -11.55 -19.49 -36.53
C TYR A 426 -10.41 -19.30 -35.51
N ALA A 427 -10.74 -18.93 -34.27
CA ALA A 427 -9.78 -18.68 -33.20
C ALA A 427 -9.06 -19.94 -32.73
N GLU A 428 -9.64 -21.14 -32.92
CA GLU A 428 -8.96 -22.42 -32.64
C GLU A 428 -7.62 -22.55 -33.39
N LEU A 429 -7.56 -22.03 -34.62
CA LEU A 429 -6.38 -22.09 -35.48
C LEU A 429 -5.62 -20.75 -35.54
N ASN A 430 -6.31 -19.62 -35.33
CA ASN A 430 -5.77 -18.27 -35.54
C ASN A 430 -6.11 -17.30 -34.40
N ALA A 431 -5.81 -17.73 -33.17
CA ALA A 431 -6.21 -17.07 -31.93
C ALA A 431 -5.81 -15.58 -31.83
N ASP A 432 -4.67 -15.20 -32.37
CA ASP A 432 -4.15 -13.82 -32.36
C ASP A 432 -4.93 -12.87 -33.28
N GLU A 433 -5.26 -13.31 -34.49
CA GLU A 433 -6.00 -12.53 -35.47
C GLU A 433 -7.48 -12.41 -35.06
N ALA A 434 -8.07 -13.50 -34.53
CA ALA A 434 -9.41 -13.48 -33.95
C ALA A 434 -9.52 -12.50 -32.77
N SER A 435 -8.51 -12.43 -31.91
CA SER A 435 -8.47 -11.47 -30.80
C SER A 435 -8.44 -10.02 -31.29
N THR A 436 -7.80 -9.76 -32.43
CA THR A 436 -7.71 -8.41 -33.02
C THR A 436 -9.06 -8.00 -33.60
N MET A 437 -9.73 -8.90 -34.32
CA MET A 437 -11.08 -8.68 -34.85
C MET A 437 -12.12 -8.44 -33.74
N LEU A 438 -11.98 -9.10 -32.57
CA LEU A 438 -12.82 -8.84 -31.39
C LEU A 438 -12.62 -7.43 -30.83
N GLU A 439 -11.38 -6.94 -30.78
CA GLU A 439 -11.11 -5.57 -30.33
C GLU A 439 -11.66 -4.52 -31.30
N GLU A 440 -11.52 -4.75 -32.61
CA GLU A 440 -12.10 -3.89 -33.66
C GLU A 440 -13.63 -3.85 -33.54
N PHE A 441 -14.27 -5.01 -33.48
CA PHE A 441 -15.72 -5.13 -33.30
C PHE A 441 -16.23 -4.39 -32.06
N TYR A 442 -15.52 -4.51 -30.94
CA TYR A 442 -15.87 -3.81 -29.71
C TYR A 442 -15.75 -2.28 -29.86
N GLN A 443 -14.75 -1.78 -30.58
CA GLN A 443 -14.52 -0.34 -30.74
C GLN A 443 -15.54 0.35 -31.66
N GLU A 444 -15.98 -0.32 -32.72
CA GLU A 444 -16.77 0.32 -33.78
C GLU A 444 -18.28 0.44 -33.53
N HIS A 445 -18.87 -0.36 -32.64
CA HIS A 445 -20.32 -0.45 -32.48
C HIS A 445 -20.87 0.31 -31.24
N ASP A 446 -22.10 0.82 -31.30
CA ASP A 446 -22.73 1.60 -30.21
C ASP A 446 -23.13 0.75 -28.96
N GLU A 447 -23.29 1.39 -27.80
CA GLU A 447 -23.58 0.80 -26.48
C GLU A 447 -24.80 -0.13 -26.45
N GLU A 448 -25.90 0.23 -27.13
CA GLU A 448 -27.13 -0.58 -27.15
C GLU A 448 -26.94 -1.92 -27.88
N LEU A 449 -26.16 -1.88 -28.95
CA LEU A 449 -25.85 -3.00 -29.82
C LEU A 449 -24.81 -3.93 -29.18
N ARG A 450 -23.79 -3.34 -28.54
CA ARG A 450 -22.83 -4.07 -27.70
C ARG A 450 -23.58 -4.91 -26.67
N ARG A 451 -24.72 -4.47 -26.10
CA ARG A 451 -25.44 -5.18 -25.02
C ARG A 451 -25.99 -6.56 -25.39
N GLU A 452 -26.51 -6.76 -26.59
CA GLU A 452 -26.98 -8.07 -27.08
C GLU A 452 -25.79 -9.01 -27.35
N LEU A 453 -24.73 -8.48 -27.94
CA LEU A 453 -23.54 -9.23 -28.36
C LEU A 453 -22.60 -9.57 -27.20
N ARG A 454 -22.52 -8.71 -26.17
CA ARG A 454 -21.78 -8.93 -24.91
C ARG A 454 -22.16 -10.27 -24.25
N ARG A 455 -23.41 -10.70 -24.37
CA ARG A 455 -23.89 -12.01 -23.84
C ARG A 455 -23.33 -13.23 -24.56
N VAL A 456 -22.89 -13.05 -25.80
CA VAL A 456 -22.32 -14.12 -26.62
C VAL A 456 -20.78 -14.04 -26.58
N ILE A 457 -20.22 -12.83 -26.55
CA ILE A 457 -18.76 -12.59 -26.58
C ILE A 457 -18.06 -13.01 -25.27
N ILE A 458 -18.62 -12.68 -24.10
CA ILE A 458 -17.93 -12.96 -22.82
C ILE A 458 -17.76 -14.48 -22.56
N PRO A 459 -18.77 -15.33 -22.77
CA PRO A 459 -18.57 -16.79 -22.70
C PRO A 459 -17.49 -17.28 -23.66
N THR A 460 -17.52 -16.83 -24.92
CA THR A 460 -16.48 -17.18 -25.91
C THR A 460 -15.09 -16.73 -25.48
N LEU A 461 -14.94 -15.54 -24.88
CA LEU A 461 -13.66 -15.10 -24.33
C LEU A 461 -13.17 -16.04 -23.23
N ALA A 462 -14.06 -16.53 -22.36
CA ALA A 462 -13.73 -17.49 -21.33
C ALA A 462 -13.27 -18.83 -21.93
N ASP A 463 -13.98 -19.33 -22.94
CA ASP A 463 -13.61 -20.56 -23.66
C ASP A 463 -12.24 -20.44 -24.33
N LEU A 464 -11.94 -19.29 -24.96
CA LEU A 464 -10.62 -19.02 -25.54
C LEU A 464 -9.52 -18.95 -24.48
N VAL A 465 -9.80 -18.44 -23.28
CA VAL A 465 -8.84 -18.53 -22.17
C VAL A 465 -8.62 -19.98 -21.77
N TYR A 466 -9.67 -20.79 -21.66
CA TYR A 466 -9.56 -22.24 -21.38
C TYR A 466 -8.71 -22.97 -22.43
N ALA A 467 -8.80 -22.56 -23.69
CA ALA A 467 -7.97 -23.06 -24.78
C ALA A 467 -6.50 -22.54 -24.76
N GLY A 468 -6.15 -21.65 -23.82
CA GLY A 468 -4.79 -21.16 -23.60
C GLY A 468 -4.46 -19.81 -24.25
N ASN A 469 -5.45 -19.08 -24.76
CA ASN A 469 -5.24 -17.76 -25.37
C ASN A 469 -5.04 -16.67 -24.31
N LYS A 470 -3.79 -16.22 -24.16
CA LYS A 470 -3.42 -15.15 -23.21
C LYS A 470 -4.00 -13.77 -23.57
N LYS A 471 -4.26 -13.47 -24.85
CA LYS A 471 -4.88 -12.20 -25.27
C LYS A 471 -6.35 -12.14 -24.89
N ALA A 472 -7.08 -13.25 -24.99
CA ALA A 472 -8.46 -13.34 -24.51
C ALA A 472 -8.55 -13.07 -23.00
N PHE A 473 -7.61 -13.59 -22.21
CA PHE A 473 -7.52 -13.30 -20.78
C PHE A 473 -7.22 -11.82 -20.50
N LEU A 474 -6.34 -11.19 -21.28
CA LEU A 474 -6.03 -9.76 -21.17
C LEU A 474 -7.26 -8.88 -21.50
N LEU A 475 -8.03 -9.26 -22.52
CA LEU A 475 -9.25 -8.57 -22.91
C LEU A 475 -10.34 -8.74 -21.84
N LEU A 476 -10.51 -9.95 -21.28
CA LEU A 476 -11.42 -10.20 -20.16
C LEU A 476 -11.04 -9.37 -18.93
N LYS A 477 -9.74 -9.31 -18.59
CA LYS A 477 -9.22 -8.41 -17.55
C LYS A 477 -9.53 -6.94 -17.85
N LYS A 478 -9.31 -6.47 -19.08
CA LYS A 478 -9.61 -5.10 -19.49
C LYS A 478 -11.10 -4.79 -19.31
N LEU A 479 -11.99 -5.69 -19.72
CA LEU A 479 -13.44 -5.56 -19.53
C LEU A 479 -13.82 -5.46 -18.04
N THR A 480 -13.17 -6.21 -17.15
CA THR A 480 -13.45 -6.07 -15.71
C THR A 480 -12.97 -4.76 -15.09
N VAL A 481 -12.01 -4.06 -15.70
CA VAL A 481 -11.45 -2.81 -15.13
C VAL A 481 -12.07 -1.57 -15.79
N THR A 482 -12.36 -1.62 -17.08
CA THR A 482 -12.73 -0.44 -17.88
C THR A 482 -14.17 -0.46 -18.41
N ALA A 483 -14.98 -1.48 -18.10
CA ALA A 483 -16.36 -1.53 -18.61
C ALA A 483 -17.24 -0.43 -17.99
N PRO A 484 -17.86 0.44 -18.82
CA PRO A 484 -18.82 1.44 -18.32
C PRO A 484 -20.18 0.81 -17.98
N ASP A 485 -20.47 -0.39 -18.49
CA ASP A 485 -21.74 -1.12 -18.29
C ASP A 485 -21.63 -2.15 -17.15
N LYS A 486 -22.53 -1.99 -16.18
CA LYS A 486 -22.70 -2.83 -14.99
C LYS A 486 -22.88 -4.32 -15.29
N LYS A 487 -23.62 -4.67 -16.34
CA LYS A 487 -23.91 -6.06 -16.70
C LYS A 487 -22.70 -6.73 -17.33
N VAL A 488 -21.94 -6.00 -18.15
CA VAL A 488 -20.67 -6.47 -18.75
C VAL A 488 -19.64 -6.77 -17.69
N PHE A 489 -19.48 -5.83 -16.77
CA PHE A 489 -18.57 -5.99 -15.65
C PHE A 489 -18.91 -7.25 -14.85
N LYS A 490 -20.21 -7.45 -14.56
CA LYS A 490 -20.71 -8.62 -13.84
C LYS A 490 -20.49 -9.93 -14.60
N ASP A 491 -20.81 -9.97 -15.89
CA ASP A 491 -20.65 -11.14 -16.74
C ASP A 491 -19.15 -11.51 -16.89
N ALA A 492 -18.27 -10.51 -17.01
CA ALA A 492 -16.81 -10.71 -17.07
C ALA A 492 -16.24 -11.19 -15.72
N ILE A 493 -16.78 -10.72 -14.59
CA ILE A 493 -16.44 -11.28 -13.27
C ILE A 493 -16.85 -12.74 -13.17
N TYR A 494 -18.06 -13.12 -13.62
CA TYR A 494 -18.49 -14.51 -13.58
C TYR A 494 -17.62 -15.42 -14.44
N ALA A 495 -17.24 -14.99 -15.64
CA ALA A 495 -16.29 -15.72 -16.48
C ALA A 495 -14.94 -15.94 -15.76
N LEU A 496 -14.42 -14.92 -15.05
CA LEU A 496 -13.21 -15.09 -14.23
C LEU A 496 -13.41 -16.03 -13.03
N VAL A 497 -14.61 -16.06 -12.43
CA VAL A 497 -14.93 -17.02 -11.35
C VAL A 497 -14.92 -18.45 -11.88
N GLU A 498 -15.48 -18.71 -13.06
CA GLU A 498 -15.41 -20.04 -13.69
C GLU A 498 -13.95 -20.43 -13.99
N LEU A 499 -13.19 -19.51 -14.60
CA LEU A 499 -11.77 -19.70 -14.88
C LEU A 499 -10.90 -19.89 -13.63
N SER A 500 -11.35 -19.41 -12.46
CA SER A 500 -10.59 -19.50 -11.21
C SER A 500 -10.31 -20.94 -10.75
N ALA A 501 -11.04 -21.92 -11.25
CA ALA A 501 -10.74 -23.34 -11.02
C ALA A 501 -9.38 -23.76 -11.62
N ARG A 502 -8.98 -23.15 -12.75
CA ARG A 502 -7.72 -23.47 -13.46
C ARG A 502 -6.66 -22.37 -13.34
N TYR A 503 -7.08 -21.10 -13.34
CA TYR A 503 -6.23 -19.91 -13.28
C TYR A 503 -6.46 -19.15 -11.97
N ARG A 504 -6.26 -19.86 -10.86
CA ARG A 504 -6.68 -19.41 -9.53
C ARG A 504 -5.93 -18.17 -9.06
N GLU A 505 -4.61 -18.12 -9.27
CA GLU A 505 -3.76 -17.01 -8.84
C GLU A 505 -3.99 -15.77 -9.69
N GLU A 506 -4.07 -15.93 -11.01
CA GLU A 506 -4.31 -14.82 -11.94
C GLU A 506 -5.70 -14.20 -11.73
N SER A 507 -6.72 -15.03 -11.46
CA SER A 507 -8.07 -14.56 -11.16
C SER A 507 -8.13 -13.84 -9.81
N PHE A 508 -7.45 -14.38 -8.79
CA PHE A 508 -7.37 -13.75 -7.48
C PHE A 508 -6.68 -12.37 -7.55
N ASP A 509 -5.61 -12.25 -8.33
CA ASP A 509 -4.92 -10.97 -8.54
C ASP A 509 -5.80 -9.91 -9.21
N ILE A 510 -6.67 -10.32 -10.13
CA ILE A 510 -7.65 -9.40 -10.73
C ILE A 510 -8.68 -8.96 -9.68
N PHE A 511 -9.27 -9.90 -8.91
CA PHE A 511 -10.23 -9.53 -7.87
C PHE A 511 -9.61 -8.64 -6.78
N LYS A 512 -8.35 -8.87 -6.43
CA LYS A 512 -7.55 -8.02 -5.52
C LYS A 512 -7.29 -6.62 -6.08
N GLN A 513 -7.21 -6.45 -7.40
CA GLN A 513 -7.13 -5.12 -8.03
C GLN A 513 -8.50 -4.43 -8.00
N LEU A 514 -9.56 -5.16 -8.31
CA LEU A 514 -10.93 -4.65 -8.31
C LEU A 514 -11.41 -4.26 -6.90
N SER A 515 -10.88 -4.91 -5.86
CA SER A 515 -11.25 -4.65 -4.47
C SER A 515 -10.94 -3.23 -3.98
N ASN A 516 -10.12 -2.48 -4.73
CA ASN A 516 -9.70 -1.12 -4.38
C ASN A 516 -10.52 -0.05 -5.12
N ILE A 517 -11.46 -0.44 -5.99
CA ILE A 517 -12.24 0.49 -6.80
C ILE A 517 -13.36 1.15 -5.97
N VAL A 518 -13.63 2.44 -6.21
CA VAL A 518 -14.52 3.29 -5.39
C VAL A 518 -16.04 3.06 -5.67
N ASN A 519 -16.41 2.05 -6.45
CA ASN A 519 -17.80 1.78 -6.81
C ASN A 519 -18.41 0.64 -5.97
N ASP A 520 -19.49 0.92 -5.24
CA ASP A 520 -20.13 -0.03 -4.32
C ASP A 520 -20.72 -1.27 -4.99
N GLU A 521 -21.14 -1.16 -6.24
CA GLU A 521 -21.64 -2.27 -7.05
C GLU A 521 -20.52 -3.21 -7.47
N ILE A 522 -19.41 -2.64 -7.94
CA ILE A 522 -18.19 -3.37 -8.27
C ILE A 522 -17.73 -4.16 -7.05
N ARG A 523 -17.70 -3.52 -5.87
CA ARG A 523 -17.36 -4.18 -4.60
C ARG A 523 -18.27 -5.36 -4.26
N ARG A 524 -19.58 -5.24 -4.52
CA ARG A 524 -20.53 -6.34 -4.27
C ARG A 524 -20.26 -7.52 -5.19
N GLU A 525 -20.08 -7.31 -6.49
CA GLU A 525 -19.79 -8.43 -7.40
C GLU A 525 -18.42 -9.04 -7.14
N THR A 526 -17.39 -8.23 -6.86
CA THR A 526 -16.06 -8.70 -6.47
C THR A 526 -16.11 -9.49 -5.16
N ALA A 527 -16.87 -9.05 -4.16
CA ALA A 527 -17.09 -9.82 -2.92
C ALA A 527 -17.80 -11.16 -3.20
N GLY A 528 -18.73 -11.19 -4.15
CA GLY A 528 -19.43 -12.41 -4.57
C GLY A 528 -18.49 -13.42 -5.22
N ALA A 529 -17.60 -12.95 -6.09
CA ALA A 529 -16.55 -13.75 -6.70
C ALA A 529 -15.55 -14.31 -5.67
N LEU A 530 -15.06 -13.44 -4.78
CA LEU A 530 -14.16 -13.83 -3.69
C LEU A 530 -14.81 -14.86 -2.76
N LYS A 531 -16.10 -14.70 -2.41
CA LYS A 531 -16.84 -15.67 -1.61
C LYS A 531 -16.76 -17.08 -2.21
N ASN A 532 -17.00 -17.22 -3.52
CA ASN A 532 -16.95 -18.52 -4.18
C ASN A 532 -15.54 -19.11 -4.13
N MET A 533 -14.51 -18.30 -4.34
CA MET A 533 -13.12 -18.76 -4.24
C MET A 533 -12.73 -19.23 -2.84
N PHE A 534 -13.16 -18.51 -1.80
CA PHE A 534 -12.88 -18.89 -0.41
C PHE A 534 -13.70 -20.10 0.06
N SER A 535 -14.91 -20.29 -0.48
CA SER A 535 -15.76 -21.44 -0.13
C SER A 535 -15.23 -22.76 -0.69
N ASN A 536 -14.44 -22.71 -1.77
CA ASN A 536 -13.90 -23.89 -2.46
C ASN A 536 -12.47 -24.27 -2.04
N SER A 537 -11.90 -23.60 -1.03
CA SER A 537 -10.52 -23.87 -0.58
C SER A 537 -10.32 -23.54 0.88
N GLU A 538 -10.31 -24.56 1.72
CA GLU A 538 -10.15 -24.42 3.18
C GLU A 538 -8.67 -24.25 3.60
N ASP A 539 -7.71 -24.74 2.79
CA ASP A 539 -6.31 -24.84 3.21
C ASP A 539 -5.52 -23.52 3.16
N ASP A 540 -5.91 -22.54 2.33
CA ASP A 540 -5.17 -21.29 2.11
C ASP A 540 -5.96 -20.02 2.48
N VAL A 541 -7.12 -20.17 3.14
CA VAL A 541 -8.03 -19.08 3.50
C VAL A 541 -7.29 -17.93 4.19
N LEU A 542 -6.58 -18.21 5.28
CA LEU A 542 -5.90 -17.17 6.06
C LEU A 542 -4.84 -16.41 5.27
N ILE A 543 -4.15 -17.08 4.34
CA ILE A 543 -3.13 -16.46 3.48
C ILE A 543 -3.80 -15.44 2.57
N LYS A 544 -4.84 -15.86 1.85
CA LYS A 544 -5.53 -15.02 0.86
C LYS A 544 -6.35 -13.90 1.50
N VAL A 545 -6.99 -14.15 2.64
CA VAL A 545 -7.69 -13.10 3.41
C VAL A 545 -6.70 -12.01 3.85
N ARG A 546 -5.49 -12.40 4.27
CA ARG A 546 -4.42 -11.45 4.59
C ARG A 546 -3.92 -10.70 3.38
N GLU A 547 -3.61 -11.37 2.28
CA GLU A 547 -3.16 -10.70 1.06
C GLU A 547 -4.18 -9.67 0.57
N LEU A 548 -5.46 -10.01 0.65
CA LEU A 548 -6.55 -9.09 0.34
C LEU A 548 -6.58 -7.90 1.31
N PHE A 549 -6.37 -8.11 2.60
CA PHE A 549 -6.35 -7.03 3.59
C PHE A 549 -5.18 -6.07 3.36
N HIS A 550 -3.99 -6.59 3.06
CA HIS A 550 -2.78 -5.78 2.84
C HIS A 550 -2.73 -5.10 1.46
N SER A 551 -3.58 -5.50 0.51
CA SER A 551 -3.66 -4.85 -0.81
C SER A 551 -4.29 -3.45 -0.79
N GLY A 552 -4.83 -3.02 0.36
CA GLY A 552 -5.62 -1.78 0.48
C GLY A 552 -7.08 -1.95 0.10
N CYS A 553 -7.59 -3.19 0.17
CA CYS A 553 -8.99 -3.54 -0.10
C CYS A 553 -9.96 -2.66 0.69
N ASP A 554 -11.02 -2.18 0.03
CA ASP A 554 -12.06 -1.42 0.72
C ASP A 554 -12.74 -2.28 1.79
N SER A 555 -12.81 -1.77 3.02
CA SER A 555 -13.42 -2.46 4.17
C SER A 555 -14.81 -3.03 3.90
N LYS A 556 -15.63 -2.41 3.02
CA LYS A 556 -16.96 -2.90 2.68
C LYS A 556 -16.95 -4.30 2.04
N ILE A 557 -15.87 -4.70 1.37
CA ILE A 557 -15.73 -6.05 0.82
C ILE A 557 -15.68 -7.08 1.94
N PHE A 558 -14.93 -6.83 3.01
CA PHE A 558 -14.94 -7.68 4.19
C PHE A 558 -16.31 -7.73 4.85
N ASN A 559 -17.06 -6.61 4.86
CA ASN A 559 -18.45 -6.61 5.34
C ASN A 559 -19.34 -7.54 4.49
N TYR A 560 -19.32 -7.37 3.16
CA TYR A 560 -20.10 -8.23 2.25
C TYR A 560 -19.72 -9.70 2.37
N LEU A 561 -18.43 -10.02 2.43
CA LEU A 561 -17.95 -11.39 2.63
C LEU A 561 -18.43 -11.96 3.97
N SER A 562 -18.41 -11.16 5.05
CA SER A 562 -18.91 -11.59 6.36
C SER A 562 -20.42 -11.89 6.34
N GLU A 563 -21.21 -11.08 5.63
CA GLU A 563 -22.66 -11.27 5.51
C GLU A 563 -23.03 -12.46 4.62
N TRP A 564 -22.22 -12.76 3.60
CA TRP A 564 -22.57 -13.74 2.57
C TRP A 564 -21.95 -15.11 2.77
N THR A 565 -20.93 -15.24 3.61
CA THR A 565 -20.36 -16.53 4.01
C THR A 565 -21.02 -17.04 5.29
N GLN A 566 -20.75 -18.30 5.66
CA GLN A 566 -21.29 -18.93 6.86
C GLN A 566 -20.15 -19.47 7.74
N SER A 567 -20.48 -19.88 8.97
CA SER A 567 -19.53 -20.50 9.90
C SER A 567 -18.29 -19.62 10.20
N THR A 568 -17.14 -20.25 10.42
CA THR A 568 -15.86 -19.62 10.74
C THR A 568 -15.35 -18.68 9.64
N LEU A 569 -15.75 -18.88 8.38
CA LEU A 569 -15.46 -17.94 7.28
C LEU A 569 -16.15 -16.59 7.50
N SER A 570 -17.44 -16.60 7.87
CA SER A 570 -18.17 -15.36 8.21
C SER A 570 -17.50 -14.62 9.35
N ASP A 571 -17.12 -15.35 10.40
CA ASP A 571 -16.48 -14.79 11.57
C ASP A 571 -15.10 -14.17 11.23
N ILE A 572 -14.26 -14.82 10.41
CA ILE A 572 -12.93 -14.29 10.06
C ILE A 572 -13.05 -13.04 9.17
N PHE A 573 -13.99 -13.00 8.22
CA PHE A 573 -14.22 -11.79 7.43
C PHE A 573 -14.75 -10.64 8.29
N LYS A 574 -15.63 -10.93 9.26
CA LYS A 574 -16.11 -9.95 10.22
C LYS A 574 -14.98 -9.41 11.09
N PHE A 575 -14.08 -10.28 11.54
CA PHE A 575 -12.87 -9.87 12.27
C PHE A 575 -12.03 -8.89 11.44
N TYR A 576 -11.75 -9.19 10.18
CA TYR A 576 -10.98 -8.28 9.31
C TYR A 576 -11.74 -6.99 8.95
N TYR A 577 -13.08 -7.03 8.85
CA TYR A 577 -13.91 -5.84 8.71
C TYR A 577 -13.83 -4.93 9.94
N ASP A 578 -14.00 -5.49 11.13
CA ASP A 578 -13.89 -4.77 12.39
C ASP A 578 -12.49 -4.17 12.56
N MET A 579 -11.45 -4.90 12.16
CA MET A 579 -10.07 -4.41 12.14
C MET A 579 -9.89 -3.25 11.14
N ALA A 580 -10.44 -3.35 9.92
CA ALA A 580 -10.33 -2.30 8.90
C ALA A 580 -11.08 -1.01 9.26
N THR A 581 -12.19 -1.13 10.00
CA THR A 581 -13.08 0.00 10.33
C THR A 581 -12.88 0.55 11.74
N LEU A 582 -11.92 0.00 12.49
CA LEU A 582 -11.66 0.40 13.86
C LEU A 582 -11.18 1.85 13.95
N LYS A 583 -12.06 2.75 14.41
CA LYS A 583 -11.73 4.14 14.73
C LYS A 583 -11.42 4.35 16.21
N ASP A 584 -12.03 3.54 17.06
CA ASP A 584 -11.89 3.59 18.51
C ASP A 584 -11.04 2.41 18.99
N PHE A 585 -9.79 2.72 19.34
CA PHE A 585 -8.82 1.75 19.80
C PHE A 585 -9.15 1.13 21.17
N SER A 586 -10.13 1.65 21.91
CA SER A 586 -10.61 1.02 23.16
C SER A 586 -11.22 -0.36 22.92
N ARG A 587 -11.80 -0.58 21.73
CA ARG A 587 -12.43 -1.86 21.33
C ARG A 587 -11.45 -2.86 20.71
N LEU A 588 -10.20 -2.46 20.50
CA LEU A 588 -9.18 -3.30 19.86
C LEU A 588 -8.94 -4.62 20.60
N ALA A 589 -8.97 -4.58 21.94
CA ALA A 589 -8.81 -5.77 22.77
C ALA A 589 -9.93 -6.79 22.53
N ASP A 590 -11.17 -6.33 22.44
CA ASP A 590 -12.33 -7.19 22.17
C ASP A 590 -12.27 -7.79 20.76
N VAL A 591 -11.85 -6.99 19.76
CA VAL A 591 -11.69 -7.46 18.38
C VAL A 591 -10.61 -8.54 18.29
N LEU A 592 -9.45 -8.35 18.93
CA LEU A 592 -8.38 -9.34 18.97
C LEU A 592 -8.80 -10.63 19.70
N GLN A 593 -9.52 -10.52 20.81
CA GLN A 593 -10.03 -11.68 21.53
C GLN A 593 -10.96 -12.51 20.62
N ARG A 594 -11.88 -11.87 19.89
CA ARG A 594 -12.71 -12.58 18.91
C ARG A 594 -11.87 -13.26 17.83
N GLY A 595 -10.81 -12.61 17.33
CA GLY A 595 -9.88 -13.21 16.38
C GLY A 595 -9.24 -14.49 16.90
N ILE A 596 -8.84 -14.51 18.18
CA ILE A 596 -8.32 -15.70 18.86
C ILE A 596 -9.38 -16.80 18.92
N ASP A 597 -10.59 -16.48 19.40
CA ASP A 597 -11.69 -17.43 19.54
C ASP A 597 -12.14 -18.03 18.18
N ILE A 598 -11.97 -17.29 17.08
CA ILE A 598 -12.21 -17.78 15.71
C ILE A 598 -11.14 -18.78 15.31
N LEU A 599 -9.86 -18.44 15.52
CA LEU A 599 -8.74 -19.30 15.14
C LEU A 599 -8.69 -20.60 15.95
N GLU A 600 -9.13 -20.57 17.22
CA GLU A 600 -9.32 -21.78 18.04
C GLU A 600 -10.37 -22.75 17.46
N ARG A 601 -11.38 -22.22 16.77
CA ARG A 601 -12.40 -23.04 16.09
C ARG A 601 -11.97 -23.47 14.67
N SER A 602 -10.84 -22.97 14.18
CA SER A 602 -10.34 -23.16 12.81
C SER A 602 -8.92 -23.72 12.76
N GLU A 603 -8.54 -24.61 13.70
CA GLU A 603 -7.17 -25.16 13.79
C GLU A 603 -6.72 -25.93 12.53
N HIS A 604 -7.65 -26.36 11.67
CA HIS A 604 -7.36 -27.02 10.40
C HIS A 604 -6.83 -26.05 9.32
N TRP A 605 -7.02 -24.74 9.45
CA TRP A 605 -6.48 -23.77 8.49
C TRP A 605 -4.97 -23.66 8.60
N LYS A 606 -4.30 -23.62 7.45
CA LYS A 606 -2.85 -23.41 7.40
C LYS A 606 -2.51 -22.07 8.05
N TYR A 607 -1.58 -22.12 9.01
CA TYR A 607 -1.12 -21.01 9.84
C TYR A 607 -2.11 -20.49 10.90
N ALA A 608 -3.16 -21.24 11.24
CA ALA A 608 -4.11 -20.83 12.28
C ALA A 608 -3.45 -20.66 13.66
N ASP A 609 -2.57 -21.60 14.04
CA ASP A 609 -1.88 -21.59 15.33
C ASP A 609 -0.92 -20.40 15.47
N GLU A 610 -0.11 -20.13 14.45
CA GLU A 610 0.82 -19.01 14.42
C GLU A 610 0.06 -17.68 14.50
N SER A 611 -1.08 -17.61 13.82
CA SER A 611 -1.99 -16.46 13.85
C SER A 611 -2.60 -16.26 15.23
N ARG A 612 -3.03 -17.35 15.89
CA ARG A 612 -3.61 -17.33 17.23
C ARG A 612 -2.59 -16.84 18.25
N ILE A 613 -1.37 -17.39 18.21
CA ILE A 613 -0.26 -16.97 19.07
C ILE A 613 0.08 -15.49 18.84
N THR A 614 0.06 -15.04 17.58
CA THR A 614 0.30 -13.62 17.22
C THR A 614 -0.75 -12.71 17.87
N TYR A 615 -2.04 -13.00 17.69
CA TYR A 615 -3.13 -12.17 18.25
C TYR A 615 -3.13 -12.20 19.78
N HIS A 616 -2.88 -13.37 20.38
CA HIS A 616 -2.73 -13.49 21.83
C HIS A 616 -1.58 -12.62 22.36
N SER A 617 -0.44 -12.63 21.68
CA SER A 617 0.72 -11.81 22.07
C SER A 617 0.41 -10.31 21.98
N LEU A 618 -0.25 -9.86 20.91
CA LEU A 618 -0.66 -8.47 20.74
C LEU A 618 -1.67 -8.03 21.80
N LEU A 619 -2.64 -8.88 22.13
CA LEU A 619 -3.63 -8.61 23.18
C LEU A 619 -2.97 -8.42 24.55
N GLN A 620 -1.96 -9.23 24.88
CA GLN A 620 -1.21 -9.08 26.13
C GLN A 620 -0.35 -7.80 26.13
N LEU A 621 0.29 -7.47 25.01
CA LEU A 621 1.08 -6.25 24.86
C LEU A 621 0.22 -4.97 24.97
N LEU A 622 -1.03 -4.99 24.52
CA LEU A 622 -1.97 -3.87 24.70
C LEU A 622 -2.31 -3.59 26.17
N LYS A 623 -2.25 -4.61 27.04
CA LYS A 623 -2.56 -4.47 28.48
C LYS A 623 -1.44 -3.83 29.28
N VAL A 624 -0.23 -3.74 28.73
CA VAL A 624 0.95 -3.09 29.34
C VAL A 624 0.64 -1.62 29.67
N SER A 625 0.93 -1.18 30.90
CA SER A 625 0.48 0.12 31.41
C SER A 625 1.55 0.97 32.09
N SER A 626 2.74 0.40 32.32
CA SER A 626 3.84 1.07 33.01
C SER A 626 5.20 0.72 32.39
N VAL A 627 6.22 1.50 32.71
CA VAL A 627 7.62 1.24 32.30
C VAL A 627 8.08 -0.15 32.73
N LYS A 628 7.73 -0.54 33.96
CA LYS A 628 8.02 -1.86 34.53
C LYS A 628 7.30 -3.00 33.83
N ASP A 629 6.08 -2.75 33.32
CA ASP A 629 5.37 -3.74 32.52
C ASP A 629 6.06 -3.92 31.16
N ILE A 630 6.53 -2.83 30.53
CA ILE A 630 7.27 -2.86 29.26
C ILE A 630 8.58 -3.65 29.42
N SER A 631 9.36 -3.41 30.48
CA SER A 631 10.63 -4.11 30.70
C SER A 631 10.45 -5.64 30.85
N GLN A 632 9.30 -6.06 31.37
CA GLN A 632 8.95 -7.48 31.53
C GLN A 632 8.19 -8.08 30.34
N ALA A 633 7.88 -7.29 29.31
CA ALA A 633 7.03 -7.70 28.20
C ALA A 633 7.71 -8.70 27.24
N ARG A 634 9.03 -8.95 27.37
CA ARG A 634 9.75 -9.91 26.50
C ARG A 634 9.11 -11.30 26.52
N LYS A 635 8.61 -11.74 27.67
CA LYS A 635 7.92 -13.03 27.84
C LYS A 635 6.58 -13.12 27.11
N LEU A 636 6.03 -11.99 26.67
CA LEU A 636 4.76 -11.88 25.96
C LEU A 636 4.94 -11.97 24.43
N LEU A 637 6.18 -11.95 23.93
CA LEU A 637 6.47 -12.08 22.51
C LEU A 637 6.30 -13.53 22.02
N PRO A 638 5.87 -13.75 20.77
CA PRO A 638 5.73 -15.09 20.20
C PRO A 638 7.06 -15.87 20.15
N LYS A 639 7.04 -17.16 20.54
CA LYS A 639 8.26 -18.01 20.55
C LYS A 639 8.84 -18.30 19.17
N PHE A 640 8.03 -18.32 18.11
CA PHE A 640 8.46 -18.64 16.75
C PHE A 640 9.28 -17.52 16.06
N LEU A 641 9.57 -16.40 16.73
CA LEU A 641 10.53 -15.39 16.24
C LEU A 641 11.87 -16.00 15.78
N TYR A 642 12.25 -17.15 16.36
CA TYR A 642 13.53 -17.82 16.14
C TYR A 642 13.44 -19.09 15.28
N ASP A 643 12.25 -19.58 14.92
CA ASP A 643 12.04 -20.91 14.28
C ASP A 643 11.76 -20.88 12.76
N GLY A 644 11.86 -19.72 12.10
CA GLY A 644 11.95 -19.65 10.63
C GLY A 644 10.66 -19.92 9.82
N MET A 645 9.49 -20.10 10.44
CA MET A 645 8.22 -20.21 9.71
C MET A 645 7.58 -18.83 9.42
N LEU A 646 6.97 -18.74 8.22
CA LEU A 646 6.69 -17.52 7.44
C LEU A 646 5.81 -16.45 8.13
N TYR A 647 6.29 -15.20 8.10
CA TYR A 647 5.72 -13.99 7.47
C TYR A 647 6.68 -12.84 7.83
N THR A 648 7.48 -12.36 6.88
CA THR A 648 8.59 -11.41 7.13
C THR A 648 8.13 -10.10 7.78
N GLU A 649 6.95 -9.62 7.42
CA GLU A 649 6.43 -8.29 7.82
C GLU A 649 6.13 -8.18 9.32
N HIS A 650 5.46 -9.18 9.92
CA HIS A 650 5.20 -9.19 11.36
C HIS A 650 6.44 -9.53 12.19
N LYS A 651 7.33 -10.35 11.65
CA LYS A 651 8.58 -10.73 12.32
C LYS A 651 9.44 -9.49 12.61
N ASP A 652 9.59 -8.62 11.63
CA ASP A 652 10.32 -7.37 11.77
C ASP A 652 9.64 -6.42 12.77
N ALA A 653 8.30 -6.33 12.77
CA ALA A 653 7.56 -5.54 13.73
C ALA A 653 7.76 -6.03 15.18
N PHE A 654 7.69 -7.34 15.42
CA PHE A 654 7.96 -7.91 16.75
C PHE A 654 9.43 -7.80 17.16
N TYR A 655 10.38 -7.94 16.23
CA TYR A 655 11.80 -7.72 16.50
C TYR A 655 12.07 -6.27 16.95
N ARG A 656 11.40 -5.29 16.33
CA ARG A 656 11.47 -3.88 16.77
C ARG A 656 10.87 -3.68 18.15
N LEU A 657 9.75 -4.34 18.48
CA LEU A 657 9.21 -4.34 19.85
C LEU A 657 10.21 -4.93 20.86
N GLU A 658 10.89 -6.03 20.52
CA GLU A 658 11.94 -6.61 21.36
C GLU A 658 13.07 -5.59 21.63
N GLN A 659 13.54 -4.90 20.59
CA GLN A 659 14.55 -3.85 20.74
C GLN A 659 14.09 -2.69 21.64
N ILE A 660 12.80 -2.33 21.60
CA ILE A 660 12.24 -1.30 22.49
C ILE A 660 12.22 -1.81 23.94
N ILE A 661 11.76 -3.05 24.16
CA ILE A 661 11.75 -3.70 25.48
C ILE A 661 13.17 -3.74 26.06
N GLU A 662 14.19 -4.08 25.26
CA GLU A 662 15.58 -4.09 25.70
C GLU A 662 16.08 -2.70 26.11
N SER A 663 15.74 -1.65 25.36
CA SER A 663 16.08 -0.27 25.72
C SER A 663 15.44 0.16 27.04
N VAL A 664 14.15 -0.15 27.24
CA VAL A 664 13.42 0.17 28.47
C VAL A 664 13.88 -0.67 29.66
N SER A 665 14.22 -1.94 29.42
CA SER A 665 14.78 -2.81 30.47
C SER A 665 16.14 -2.33 30.94
N ARG A 666 16.96 -1.82 30.02
CA ARG A 666 18.27 -1.24 30.34
C ARG A 666 18.12 0.04 31.17
N SER A 667 17.11 0.87 30.91
CA SER A 667 16.88 2.09 31.70
C SER A 667 16.52 1.78 33.16
N GLU A 668 15.68 0.76 33.43
CA GLU A 668 15.34 0.38 34.82
C GLU A 668 16.54 -0.17 35.62
N GLN A 669 17.59 -0.65 34.96
CA GLN A 669 18.78 -1.20 35.61
C GLN A 669 19.85 -0.14 35.93
N LEU A 670 19.75 1.05 35.34
CA LEU A 670 20.73 2.13 35.49
C LEU A 670 20.42 2.95 36.75
N LYS A 671 21.46 3.42 37.45
CA LYS A 671 21.32 4.26 38.65
C LYS A 671 21.39 5.76 38.36
N GLU A 672 22.06 6.15 37.28
CA GLU A 672 22.26 7.57 36.92
C GLU A 672 21.12 8.08 36.01
N LEU A 673 20.55 9.23 36.36
CA LEU A 673 19.38 9.81 35.67
C LEU A 673 19.69 10.20 34.21
N GLN A 674 20.92 10.61 33.91
CA GLN A 674 21.34 10.95 32.53
C GLN A 674 21.37 9.71 31.63
N ASP A 675 21.90 8.59 32.12
CA ASP A 675 21.93 7.31 31.39
C ASP A 675 20.52 6.72 31.23
N GLN A 676 19.67 6.86 32.26
CA GLN A 676 18.25 6.52 32.17
C GLN A 676 17.53 7.35 31.10
N MET A 677 17.78 8.66 31.03
CA MET A 677 17.21 9.50 29.99
C MET A 677 17.73 9.12 28.60
N LEU A 678 19.04 8.89 28.44
CA LEU A 678 19.62 8.49 27.15
C LEU A 678 18.97 7.20 26.63
N THR A 679 18.76 6.22 27.51
CA THR A 679 18.09 4.96 27.18
C THR A 679 16.60 5.13 26.90
N PHE A 680 15.89 6.03 27.61
CA PHE A 680 14.51 6.38 27.27
C PHE A 680 14.39 7.12 25.93
N ASN A 681 15.29 8.06 25.62
CA ASN A 681 15.32 8.75 24.32
C ASN A 681 15.64 7.77 23.18
N GLN A 682 16.54 6.80 23.41
CA GLN A 682 16.77 5.70 22.46
C GLN A 682 15.51 4.84 22.31
N ALA A 683 14.78 4.54 23.39
CA ALA A 683 13.52 3.80 23.32
C ALA A 683 12.46 4.59 22.52
N ILE A 684 12.29 5.89 22.76
CA ILE A 684 11.38 6.77 22.01
C ILE A 684 11.77 6.80 20.52
N LYS A 685 13.07 6.95 20.20
CA LYS A 685 13.56 6.91 18.81
C LYS A 685 13.27 5.57 18.14
N ARG A 686 13.44 4.45 18.85
CA ARG A 686 13.09 3.11 18.35
C ARG A 686 11.58 2.94 18.18
N ILE A 687 10.76 3.49 19.09
CA ILE A 687 9.30 3.50 18.99
C ILE A 687 8.86 4.28 17.75
N ARG A 688 9.40 5.48 17.53
CA ARG A 688 9.10 6.29 16.33
C ARG A 688 9.53 5.59 15.04
N GLY A 689 10.76 5.07 14.98
CA GLY A 689 11.21 4.30 13.83
C GLY A 689 10.40 3.01 13.59
N ALA A 690 9.84 2.41 14.65
CA ALA A 690 8.90 1.30 14.51
C ALA A 690 7.52 1.77 14.02
N LYS A 691 7.04 2.94 14.46
CA LYS A 691 5.81 3.55 13.93
C LYS A 691 5.95 3.90 12.45
N ASP A 692 7.07 4.47 12.03
CA ASP A 692 7.36 4.80 10.62
C ASP A 692 7.37 3.53 9.78
N TYR A 693 8.11 2.51 10.22
CA TYR A 693 8.12 1.19 9.56
C TYR A 693 6.72 0.59 9.44
N VAL A 694 5.93 0.60 10.52
CA VAL A 694 4.55 0.09 10.51
C VAL A 694 3.69 0.93 9.56
N SER A 695 3.86 2.25 9.50
CA SER A 695 3.07 3.11 8.61
C SER A 695 3.42 2.96 7.12
N GLU A 696 4.68 2.69 6.79
CA GLU A 696 5.17 2.57 5.41
C GLU A 696 4.99 1.15 4.84
N GLN A 697 5.25 0.13 5.65
CA GLN A 697 5.30 -1.26 5.20
C GLN A 697 4.01 -2.04 5.54
N VAL A 698 3.29 -1.68 6.60
CA VAL A 698 2.04 -2.34 6.99
C VAL A 698 0.87 -1.43 6.60
N LYS A 699 0.29 -1.70 5.43
CA LYS A 699 -0.73 -0.86 4.77
C LYS A 699 -2.10 -0.72 5.49
N LEU A 700 -2.26 -0.82 6.82
CA LEU A 700 -3.47 -0.44 7.62
C LEU A 700 -3.27 -0.78 9.14
N PRO A 701 -4.11 -0.29 10.08
CA PRO A 701 -3.79 -0.17 11.51
C PRO A 701 -3.86 -1.51 12.24
N PHE A 702 -2.76 -2.24 12.22
CA PHE A 702 -2.58 -3.38 13.11
C PHE A 702 -2.35 -2.88 14.56
N PRO A 703 -2.62 -3.69 15.60
CA PRO A 703 -2.46 -3.31 17.00
C PRO A 703 -1.09 -2.73 17.35
N PHE A 704 -0.06 -3.00 16.54
CA PHE A 704 1.29 -2.44 16.69
C PHE A 704 1.27 -0.93 16.85
N TYR A 705 0.53 -0.19 16.01
CA TYR A 705 0.55 1.27 16.11
C TYR A 705 -0.01 1.74 17.46
N SER A 706 -1.12 1.16 17.90
CA SER A 706 -1.73 1.49 19.20
C SER A 706 -0.85 1.07 20.39
N ILE A 707 -0.17 -0.08 20.31
CA ILE A 707 0.81 -0.52 21.30
C ILE A 707 1.96 0.49 21.36
N LEU A 708 2.52 0.84 20.20
CA LEU A 708 3.62 1.79 20.09
C LEU A 708 3.22 3.18 20.55
N ASP A 709 2.00 3.63 20.27
CA ASP A 709 1.48 4.93 20.71
C ASP A 709 1.29 4.97 22.24
N LYS A 710 0.70 3.91 22.80
CA LYS A 710 0.59 3.75 24.26
C LYS A 710 1.97 3.68 24.91
N TRP A 711 2.91 2.97 24.33
CA TRP A 711 4.27 2.85 24.85
C TRP A 711 5.06 4.15 24.70
N GLU A 712 4.89 4.89 23.60
CA GLU A 712 5.46 6.23 23.44
C GLU A 712 4.93 7.14 24.54
N TYR A 713 3.63 7.11 24.83
CA TYR A 713 3.07 7.86 25.95
C TYR A 713 3.67 7.46 27.29
N ILE A 714 3.68 6.16 27.63
CA ILE A 714 4.24 5.66 28.90
C ILE A 714 5.71 6.07 29.07
N VAL A 715 6.52 5.89 28.02
CA VAL A 715 7.95 6.19 28.05
C VAL A 715 8.20 7.70 28.03
N SER A 716 7.40 8.46 27.29
CA SER A 716 7.50 9.94 27.25
C SER A 716 7.07 10.56 28.56
N GLU A 717 6.05 10.05 29.25
CA GLU A 717 5.67 10.48 30.60
C GLU A 717 6.77 10.16 31.62
N ALA A 718 7.36 8.96 31.54
CA ALA A 718 8.50 8.60 32.39
C ALA A 718 9.72 9.49 32.12
N SER A 719 10.01 9.75 30.85
CA SER A 719 11.07 10.68 30.41
C SER A 719 10.77 12.10 30.88
N ARG A 720 9.53 12.59 30.77
CA ARG A 720 9.13 13.93 31.23
C ARG A 720 9.27 14.09 32.73
N LYS A 721 8.96 13.05 33.53
CA LYS A 721 9.21 13.06 34.97
C LYS A 721 10.69 13.14 35.33
N ILE A 722 11.56 12.58 34.48
CA ILE A 722 13.02 12.70 34.62
C ILE A 722 13.50 14.08 34.14
N MET A 723 12.92 14.62 33.06
CA MET A 723 13.21 15.96 32.52
C MET A 723 12.73 17.10 33.43
N GLY A 724 11.65 16.90 34.20
CA GLY A 724 11.05 17.93 35.08
C GLY A 724 11.95 18.36 36.25
N GLY A 725 13.11 17.74 36.47
CA GLY A 725 14.14 18.30 37.34
C GLY A 725 14.99 19.30 36.55
N ALA A 726 14.80 20.61 36.80
CA ALA A 726 15.69 21.67 36.31
C ALA A 726 16.46 22.37 37.46
N PRO A 727 17.14 21.67 38.39
CA PRO A 727 17.91 22.33 39.44
C PRO A 727 18.94 23.30 38.86
N ILE A 728 18.76 24.60 39.09
CA ILE A 728 19.74 25.62 38.74
C ILE A 728 20.72 25.76 39.91
N SER A 729 22.00 25.56 39.64
CA SER A 729 23.07 26.05 40.51
C SER A 729 23.52 27.43 40.03
N ALA A 730 23.91 28.27 40.99
CA ALA A 730 24.40 29.62 40.73
C ALA A 730 25.75 29.78 41.42
N GLU A 731 26.72 30.35 40.71
CA GLU A 731 28.03 30.66 41.25
C GLU A 731 28.52 32.03 40.79
N LEU A 732 29.40 32.64 41.57
CA LEU A 732 30.01 33.90 41.21
C LEU A 732 31.17 33.67 40.25
N ALA A 733 31.06 34.27 39.07
CA ALA A 733 31.94 34.14 37.92
C ALA A 733 33.43 34.44 38.16
N SER A 734 33.69 35.55 38.85
CA SER A 734 35.05 36.07 39.07
C SER A 734 35.19 36.47 40.53
N LYS A 735 35.93 35.68 41.30
CA LYS A 735 36.11 35.92 42.74
C LYS A 735 37.22 36.91 43.04
N ARG A 736 38.04 37.27 42.04
CA ARG A 736 39.14 38.23 42.15
C ARG A 736 39.06 39.25 41.02
N LEU A 737 39.03 40.53 41.36
CA LEU A 737 38.96 41.62 40.40
C LEU A 737 39.94 42.73 40.76
N LEU A 738 40.41 43.48 39.76
CA LEU A 738 41.08 44.77 40.00
C LEU A 738 40.05 45.80 40.48
N ARG A 739 40.48 46.70 41.37
CA ARG A 739 39.59 47.72 41.93
C ARG A 739 39.40 48.86 40.95
N GLU A 740 38.15 49.03 40.49
CA GLU A 740 37.74 50.11 39.60
C GLU A 740 36.52 50.88 40.16
N SER A 741 36.18 52.03 39.55
CA SER A 741 35.05 52.87 39.97
C SER A 741 33.68 52.24 39.70
N GLN A 742 33.60 51.37 38.69
CA GLN A 742 32.48 50.50 38.40
C GLN A 742 33.04 49.12 38.10
N ILE A 743 32.40 48.08 38.61
CA ILE A 743 32.81 46.70 38.36
C ILE A 743 31.62 45.90 37.87
N SER A 744 31.88 44.95 36.97
CA SER A 744 30.88 44.00 36.50
C SER A 744 30.87 42.79 37.45
N VAL A 745 29.74 42.55 38.09
CA VAL A 745 29.48 41.37 38.91
C VAL A 745 28.71 40.37 38.05
N SER A 746 29.39 39.29 37.74
CA SER A 746 28.87 38.22 36.90
C SER A 746 28.40 37.04 37.77
N ILE A 747 27.17 36.59 37.56
CA ILE A 747 26.61 35.39 38.18
C ILE A 747 26.41 34.34 37.08
N ARG A 748 27.11 33.22 37.19
CA ARG A 748 26.93 32.08 36.29
C ARG A 748 25.83 31.18 36.84
N LEU A 749 24.83 30.91 36.02
CA LEU A 749 23.76 29.97 36.29
C LEU A 749 23.98 28.71 35.46
N VAL A 750 23.97 27.54 36.09
CA VAL A 750 24.09 26.26 35.41
C VAL A 750 22.84 25.45 35.71
N ASN A 751 22.17 24.97 34.68
CA ASN A 751 21.08 24.01 34.85
C ASN A 751 21.70 22.61 34.96
N GLU A 752 21.75 22.08 36.18
CA GLU A 752 22.21 20.73 36.51
C GLU A 752 21.14 19.66 36.24
N GLY A 753 19.94 20.13 35.92
CA GLY A 753 18.82 19.32 35.52
C GLY A 753 18.90 18.82 34.10
N ILE A 754 17.83 18.14 33.71
CA ILE A 754 17.73 17.45 32.44
C ILE A 754 16.86 18.24 31.44
N GLY A 755 15.80 18.90 31.93
CA GLY A 755 14.95 19.80 31.14
C GLY A 755 15.37 21.26 31.26
N PRO A 756 15.03 22.13 30.28
CA PRO A 756 15.29 23.56 30.35
C PRO A 756 14.53 24.21 31.51
N ALA A 757 15.17 25.21 32.13
CA ALA A 757 14.50 26.15 33.01
C ALA A 757 14.04 27.37 32.20
N ASN A 758 12.82 27.84 32.43
CA ASN A 758 12.20 28.96 31.74
C ASN A 758 11.95 30.12 32.70
N ASN A 759 11.76 31.33 32.16
CA ASN A 759 11.37 32.52 32.91
C ASN A 759 12.26 32.80 34.13
N ILE A 760 13.58 32.60 33.97
CA ILE A 760 14.55 32.77 35.05
C ILE A 760 14.66 34.25 35.39
N ARG A 761 14.56 34.58 36.67
CA ARG A 761 14.78 35.93 37.19
C ARG A 761 15.87 35.88 38.24
N VAL A 762 16.92 36.65 38.03
CA VAL A 762 18.01 36.83 38.98
C VAL A 762 17.86 38.20 39.60
N LYS A 763 17.66 38.24 40.91
CA LYS A 763 17.55 39.47 41.68
C LYS A 763 18.72 39.60 42.64
N LEU A 764 19.58 40.59 42.39
CA LEU A 764 20.72 40.91 43.23
C LEU A 764 20.25 41.64 44.50
N GLN A 765 20.49 41.05 45.67
CA GLN A 765 20.09 41.62 46.95
C GLN A 765 21.10 42.65 47.44
N ASN A 766 20.60 43.79 47.95
CA ASN A 766 21.47 44.85 48.46
C ASN A 766 21.99 44.48 49.84
N THR A 767 23.29 44.18 49.93
CA THR A 767 23.99 43.85 51.16
C THR A 767 24.54 45.09 51.89
N GLY A 768 24.47 46.27 51.27
CA GLY A 768 25.03 47.54 51.76
C GLY A 768 26.44 47.87 51.24
N ASP A 769 27.10 46.94 50.56
CA ASP A 769 28.51 47.05 50.12
C ASP A 769 28.68 47.75 48.75
N PHE A 770 27.61 48.03 48.02
CA PHE A 770 27.63 48.67 46.70
C PHE A 770 26.34 49.42 46.37
N ASP A 771 26.41 50.26 45.35
CA ASP A 771 25.25 50.89 44.69
C ASP A 771 25.01 50.26 43.31
N TYR A 772 23.73 50.06 42.95
CA TYR A 772 23.35 49.55 41.62
C TYR A 772 23.55 50.61 40.55
N VAL A 773 24.14 50.23 39.41
CA VAL A 773 24.26 51.11 38.24
C VAL A 773 23.23 50.74 37.17
N ASP A 774 22.95 49.44 36.98
CA ASP A 774 22.11 48.93 35.88
C ASP A 774 20.87 48.11 36.33
N GLY A 775 20.37 48.41 37.53
CA GLY A 775 19.20 47.77 38.15
C GLY A 775 19.55 46.63 39.10
N ASP A 776 18.56 46.12 39.83
CA ASP A 776 18.70 45.02 40.81
C ASP A 776 18.21 43.66 40.29
N MET A 777 17.57 43.62 39.11
CA MET A 777 16.98 42.42 38.53
C MET A 777 17.32 42.29 37.05
N LYS A 778 17.63 41.06 36.64
CA LYS A 778 17.77 40.66 35.25
C LYS A 778 16.95 39.39 35.00
N THR A 779 16.50 39.22 33.76
CA THR A 779 15.70 38.08 33.34
C THR A 779 16.38 37.34 32.20
N LEU A 780 16.31 36.02 32.25
CA LEU A 780 16.69 35.13 31.16
C LEU A 780 15.46 34.31 30.80
N ASN A 781 15.16 34.24 29.49
CA ASN A 781 13.96 33.54 29.05
C ASN A 781 14.08 32.02 29.24
N VAL A 782 15.26 31.45 28.95
CA VAL A 782 15.50 30.01 29.00
C VAL A 782 16.96 29.73 29.41
N LEU A 783 17.16 28.69 30.23
CA LEU A 783 18.45 28.11 30.61
C LEU A 783 18.41 26.59 30.38
N ASN A 784 19.06 26.15 29.30
CA ASN A 784 19.06 24.76 28.88
C ASN A 784 19.96 23.86 29.76
N SER A 785 19.56 22.60 29.91
CA SER A 785 20.32 21.52 30.55
C SER A 785 21.64 21.24 29.80
N GLY A 786 22.72 21.00 30.55
CA GLY A 786 24.02 20.59 29.99
C GLY A 786 24.75 21.64 29.13
N GLY A 787 24.27 22.89 29.08
CA GLY A 787 24.95 24.02 28.42
C GLY A 787 26.09 24.59 29.26
N ALA A 788 26.85 25.55 28.71
CA ALA A 788 27.97 26.22 29.39
C ALA A 788 27.55 27.11 30.60
N GLY A 789 26.28 27.05 31.00
CA GLY A 789 25.62 28.01 31.88
C GLY A 789 25.28 29.32 31.17
N ALA A 790 24.39 30.11 31.75
CA ALA A 790 24.15 31.49 31.33
C ALA A 790 24.73 32.43 32.36
N GLU A 791 25.24 33.56 31.90
CA GLU A 791 25.81 34.56 32.78
C GLU A 791 24.91 35.78 32.85
N VAL A 792 24.63 36.21 34.08
CA VAL A 792 23.90 37.44 34.36
C VAL A 792 24.86 38.43 34.96
N GLN A 793 25.08 39.53 34.24
CA GLN A 793 25.97 40.61 34.67
C GLN A 793 25.17 41.76 35.30
N PHE A 794 25.72 42.29 36.39
CA PHE A 794 25.25 43.50 37.07
C PHE A 794 26.41 44.49 37.18
N ILE A 795 26.17 45.74 36.84
CA ILE A 795 27.16 46.80 37.05
C ILE A 795 26.90 47.41 38.42
N VAL A 796 27.92 47.36 39.28
CA VAL A 796 27.83 47.89 40.64
C VAL A 796 28.98 48.86 40.92
N MET A 797 28.70 49.83 41.77
CA MET A 797 29.68 50.78 42.27
C MET A 797 30.06 50.39 43.71
N PRO A 798 31.27 49.84 43.95
CA PRO A 798 31.66 49.30 45.25
C PRO A 798 31.93 50.41 46.28
N ARG A 799 31.37 50.27 47.49
CA ARG A 799 31.54 51.24 48.59
C ARG A 799 32.72 50.88 49.49
N ARG A 800 33.88 51.48 49.22
CA ARG A 800 35.12 51.51 50.05
C ARG A 800 35.70 50.18 50.63
N ALA A 801 35.00 49.06 50.67
CA ALA A 801 35.44 47.80 51.25
C ALA A 801 36.50 47.08 50.40
N ASP A 802 37.37 46.31 51.05
CA ASP A 802 38.42 45.48 50.43
C ASP A 802 37.86 44.17 49.86
N THR A 803 36.63 43.83 50.24
CA THR A 803 35.87 42.68 49.72
C THR A 803 34.43 43.11 49.49
N LEU A 804 33.77 42.52 48.51
CA LEU A 804 32.39 42.83 48.13
C LEU A 804 31.49 41.61 48.34
N ARG A 805 30.48 41.69 49.22
CA ARG A 805 29.54 40.57 49.43
C ARG A 805 28.38 40.62 48.43
N ILE A 806 28.17 39.50 47.74
CA ILE A 806 27.14 39.33 46.72
C ILE A 806 26.11 38.30 47.19
N SER A 807 24.84 38.67 47.14
CA SER A 807 23.74 37.73 47.34
C SER A 807 22.69 37.91 46.25
N ALA A 808 22.15 36.81 45.73
CA ALA A 808 21.12 36.84 44.70
C ALA A 808 20.05 35.77 44.93
N GLU A 809 18.81 36.12 44.58
CA GLU A 809 17.66 35.22 44.52
C GLU A 809 17.39 34.87 43.05
N ILE A 810 17.24 33.57 42.76
CA ILE A 810 17.03 33.05 41.40
C ILE A 810 15.72 32.27 41.38
N THR A 811 14.71 32.77 40.65
CA THR A 811 13.42 32.10 40.46
C THR A 811 13.30 31.61 39.02
N PHE A 812 12.77 30.40 38.78
CA PHE A 812 12.65 29.82 37.44
C PHE A 812 11.51 28.80 37.36
N GLU A 813 11.00 28.53 36.16
CA GLU A 813 9.97 27.52 35.88
C GLU A 813 10.61 26.29 35.21
N ASP A 814 10.18 25.08 35.53
CA ASP A 814 10.64 23.88 34.82
C ASP A 814 9.78 23.56 33.57
N VAL A 815 10.06 22.45 32.89
CA VAL A 815 9.30 21.98 31.71
C VAL A 815 7.83 21.67 32.01
N ALA A 816 7.46 21.53 33.29
CA ALA A 816 6.09 21.30 33.75
C ALA A 816 5.42 22.58 34.28
N ASP A 817 5.98 23.75 33.99
CA ASP A 817 5.52 25.08 34.44
C ASP A 817 5.46 25.21 35.98
N VAL A 818 6.25 24.41 36.72
CA VAL A 818 6.35 24.53 38.17
C VAL A 818 7.41 25.56 38.53
N LEU A 819 7.05 26.55 39.35
CA LEU A 819 7.95 27.61 39.81
C LEU A 819 8.86 27.11 40.96
N HIS A 820 10.16 27.29 40.78
CA HIS A 820 11.23 26.95 41.73
C HIS A 820 12.02 28.21 42.16
N THR A 821 12.74 28.13 43.27
CA THR A 821 13.58 29.23 43.79
C THR A 821 14.88 28.69 44.40
N THR A 822 16.01 29.32 44.08
CA THR A 822 17.33 29.03 44.63
C THR A 822 18.07 30.33 44.98
N TYR A 823 19.15 30.24 45.75
CA TYR A 823 19.88 31.41 46.27
C TYR A 823 21.39 31.27 46.09
N LEU A 824 22.04 32.41 45.81
CA LEU A 824 23.50 32.56 45.80
C LEU A 824 23.93 33.50 46.94
N GLY A 825 25.02 33.15 47.61
CA GLY A 825 25.76 34.04 48.51
C GLY A 825 27.26 33.78 48.38
N ASP A 826 28.03 34.78 47.95
CA ASP A 826 29.49 34.69 47.78
C ASP A 826 30.16 36.07 47.98
N ARG A 827 31.48 36.16 47.76
CA ARG A 827 32.26 37.40 47.86
C ARG A 827 33.27 37.57 46.72
N ILE A 828 33.59 38.82 46.41
CA ILE A 828 34.69 39.21 45.51
C ILE A 828 35.80 39.84 46.33
N ASP A 829 37.03 39.39 46.12
CA ASP A 829 38.27 39.95 46.68
C ASP A 829 38.94 40.88 45.67
N PHE A 830 39.39 42.07 46.08
CA PHE A 830 40.15 42.96 45.18
C PHE A 830 41.64 42.62 45.18
N ILE A 831 42.29 42.57 44.00
CA ILE A 831 43.74 42.30 43.83
C ILE A 831 44.53 43.55 43.44
N GLU A 832 45.82 43.61 43.83
CA GLU A 832 46.78 44.67 43.50
C GLU A 832 47.77 44.20 42.40
N ARG A 833 48.28 45.13 41.56
CA ARG A 833 49.16 44.81 40.41
C ARG A 833 50.53 44.28 40.87
N THR A 834 50.99 43.15 40.31
CA THR A 834 52.16 42.41 40.81
C THR A 834 53.42 42.40 39.93
N VAL A 835 53.39 42.83 38.66
CA VAL A 835 54.55 42.69 37.74
C VAL A 835 54.82 43.98 36.95
N GLU A 836 56.08 44.42 36.84
CA GLU A 836 56.50 45.55 35.99
C GLU A 836 56.53 45.15 34.50
N PHE A 837 56.10 46.05 33.61
CA PHE A 837 55.97 45.76 32.17
C PHE A 837 57.33 45.72 31.43
N GLU A 838 57.53 44.68 30.62
CA GLU A 838 58.64 44.54 29.64
C GLU A 838 58.08 44.36 28.21
N GLU A 839 58.81 44.84 27.19
CA GLU A 839 58.37 44.73 25.78
C GLU A 839 58.40 43.28 25.27
N ILE A 840 57.29 42.83 24.67
CA ILE A 840 57.08 41.43 24.27
C ILE A 840 57.29 41.27 22.76
N GLU A 841 58.31 40.50 22.35
CA GLU A 841 58.45 40.05 20.96
C GLU A 841 57.29 39.11 20.61
N ASN A 842 56.58 39.39 19.51
CA ASN A 842 55.33 38.69 19.19
C ASN A 842 55.60 37.28 18.62
N PRO A 843 55.23 36.20 19.34
CA PRO A 843 55.52 34.83 18.91
C PRO A 843 54.49 34.30 17.88
N TYR A 844 53.35 34.98 17.72
CA TYR A 844 52.24 34.53 16.89
C TYR A 844 52.43 34.94 15.43
N SER A 845 52.11 34.04 14.49
CA SER A 845 52.29 34.29 13.05
C SER A 845 51.02 33.92 12.26
N PRO A 846 49.99 34.78 12.29
CA PRO A 846 48.74 34.50 11.59
C PRO A 846 48.96 34.59 10.07
N GLY A 847 48.85 33.46 9.36
CA GLY A 847 48.68 33.45 7.90
C GLY A 847 49.35 32.31 7.15
N GLY A 848 50.68 32.21 7.25
CA GLY A 848 51.51 31.26 6.49
C GLY A 848 51.61 29.87 7.13
N ALA A 849 52.09 28.88 6.37
CA ALA A 849 52.34 27.54 6.90
C ALA A 849 53.49 27.57 7.93
N LEU A 850 53.24 27.01 9.12
CA LEU A 850 54.19 26.99 10.22
C LEU A 850 55.27 25.93 9.96
N LYS A 851 56.52 26.37 9.81
CA LYS A 851 57.68 25.50 9.56
C LYS A 851 58.53 25.23 10.82
N GLU A 852 58.36 26.04 11.85
CA GLU A 852 59.10 25.98 13.12
C GLU A 852 58.21 25.50 14.27
N ASP A 853 58.82 24.93 15.31
CA ASP A 853 58.11 24.13 16.32
C ASP A 853 57.38 24.97 17.39
N LYS A 854 57.73 26.25 17.60
CA LYS A 854 57.32 27.05 18.78
C LYS A 854 55.82 27.35 18.91
N VAL A 855 55.07 27.32 17.82
CA VAL A 855 53.62 27.68 17.79
C VAL A 855 52.74 26.64 17.09
N PHE A 856 53.24 25.41 16.93
CA PHE A 856 52.48 24.29 16.40
C PHE A 856 52.07 23.36 17.54
N TYR A 857 50.78 23.34 17.87
CA TYR A 857 50.22 22.56 18.97
C TYR A 857 49.27 21.47 18.45
N GLY A 858 49.25 20.33 19.15
CA GLY A 858 48.34 19.22 18.87
C GLY A 858 48.60 18.46 17.58
N ARG A 859 47.54 17.82 17.05
CA ARG A 859 47.48 17.12 15.75
C ARG A 859 48.17 15.75 15.69
N GLN A 860 48.51 15.16 16.83
CA GLN A 860 49.11 13.83 16.87
C GLN A 860 48.18 12.76 16.27
N ASP A 861 46.88 12.89 16.49
CA ASP A 861 45.83 12.05 15.91
C ASP A 861 45.90 12.00 14.36
N ILE A 862 46.18 13.14 13.72
CA ILE A 862 46.30 13.24 12.27
C ILE A 862 47.60 12.60 11.78
N PHE A 863 48.72 12.77 12.49
CA PHE A 863 49.97 12.11 12.14
C PHE A 863 49.88 10.58 12.33
N ASP A 864 49.22 10.12 13.39
CA ASP A 864 48.94 8.71 13.63
C ASP A 864 48.05 8.12 12.52
N PHE A 865 47.02 8.88 12.10
CA PHE A 865 46.19 8.53 10.95
C PHE A 865 47.03 8.35 9.67
N ILE A 866 47.86 9.34 9.33
CA ILE A 866 48.74 9.28 8.14
C ILE A 866 49.66 8.06 8.23
N ASN A 867 50.31 7.86 9.38
CA ASN A 867 51.26 6.76 9.61
C ASN A 867 50.59 5.37 9.63
N SER A 868 49.33 5.28 10.03
CA SER A 868 48.55 4.04 9.99
C SER A 868 48.22 3.64 8.55
N ASN A 869 47.77 4.61 7.73
CA ASN A 869 47.44 4.39 6.33
C ASN A 869 48.68 4.03 5.50
N LEU A 870 49.82 4.66 5.78
CA LEU A 870 51.08 4.34 5.10
C LEU A 870 51.68 2.98 5.51
N SER A 871 51.10 2.24 6.47
CA SER A 871 51.69 1.00 6.99
C SER A 871 50.97 -0.31 6.63
N ASN A 872 49.76 -0.27 6.06
CA ASN A 872 49.02 -1.47 5.68
C ASN A 872 49.38 -1.94 4.26
N SER A 873 49.75 -3.22 4.11
CA SER A 873 50.28 -3.79 2.85
C SER A 873 49.22 -4.36 1.90
N MET A 874 47.97 -4.53 2.33
CA MET A 874 46.94 -5.22 1.53
C MET A 874 45.89 -4.31 0.87
N ARG A 875 45.82 -3.03 1.23
CA ARG A 875 45.05 -1.94 0.60
C ARG A 875 45.45 -0.63 1.31
N ASP A 876 45.49 0.47 0.56
CA ASP A 876 45.59 1.88 1.02
C ASP A 876 47.00 2.51 0.96
N GLY A 877 47.25 3.28 -0.11
CA GLY A 877 48.42 4.17 -0.28
C GLY A 877 48.02 5.65 -0.37
N ILE A 878 46.80 6.01 0.06
CA ILE A 878 46.22 7.34 -0.12
C ILE A 878 45.58 7.83 1.18
N SER A 879 45.99 9.02 1.63
CA SER A 879 45.38 9.75 2.73
C SER A 879 44.75 11.04 2.23
N ILE A 880 43.54 11.36 2.71
CA ILE A 880 42.84 12.59 2.31
C ILE A 880 42.62 13.45 3.55
N LEU A 881 43.19 14.66 3.55
CA LEU A 881 43.04 15.67 4.60
C LEU A 881 42.03 16.72 4.16
N CYS A 882 40.83 16.71 4.77
CA CYS A 882 39.76 17.63 4.46
C CYS A 882 39.53 18.60 5.61
N GLY A 883 39.40 19.90 5.33
CA GLY A 883 38.98 20.88 6.33
C GLY A 883 38.89 22.27 5.73
N GLN A 884 38.30 23.20 6.46
CA GLN A 884 38.13 24.58 5.99
C GLN A 884 39.47 25.28 5.66
N ARG A 885 39.42 26.32 4.82
CA ARG A 885 40.59 27.20 4.62
C ARG A 885 41.07 27.71 5.99
N LYS A 886 42.39 27.80 6.18
CA LYS A 886 43.04 28.19 7.45
C LYS A 886 42.89 27.22 8.64
N SER A 887 42.43 25.98 8.43
CA SER A 887 42.40 24.94 9.49
C SER A 887 43.77 24.35 9.89
N GLY A 888 44.85 24.67 9.16
CA GLY A 888 46.21 24.19 9.45
C GLY A 888 46.74 23.07 8.55
N LYS A 889 46.02 22.70 7.49
CA LYS A 889 46.43 21.64 6.53
C LYS A 889 47.86 21.79 5.99
N SER A 890 48.21 22.97 5.46
CA SER A 890 49.55 23.23 4.92
C SER A 890 50.64 23.14 5.99
N SER A 891 50.34 23.57 7.23
CA SER A 891 51.26 23.42 8.37
C SER A 891 51.45 21.94 8.75
N ILE A 892 50.39 21.12 8.68
CA ILE A 892 50.47 19.67 8.87
C ILE A 892 51.35 19.06 7.77
N LEU A 893 51.07 19.34 6.50
CA LEU A 893 51.86 18.84 5.37
C LEU A 893 53.34 19.25 5.42
N ALA A 894 53.64 20.46 5.90
CA ALA A 894 55.01 20.91 6.13
C ALA A 894 55.74 20.11 7.21
N ARG A 895 55.01 19.50 8.14
CA ARG A 895 55.54 18.73 9.26
C ARG A 895 55.62 17.22 9.00
N VAL A 896 54.80 16.70 8.07
CA VAL A 896 54.83 15.29 7.62
C VAL A 896 56.26 14.75 7.38
N PRO A 897 57.21 15.47 6.77
CA PRO A 897 58.57 14.97 6.60
C PRO A 897 59.34 14.64 7.89
N LYS A 898 58.99 15.25 9.02
CA LYS A 898 59.59 14.96 10.33
C LYS A 898 58.88 13.82 11.08
N GLU A 899 57.60 13.60 10.81
CA GLU A 899 56.71 12.72 11.60
C GLU A 899 56.40 11.37 10.91
N VAL A 900 56.70 11.23 9.60
CA VAL A 900 56.44 9.99 8.85
C VAL A 900 57.49 8.92 9.10
N LYS A 901 57.04 7.66 9.16
CA LYS A 901 57.91 6.48 9.31
C LYS A 901 59.03 6.41 8.24
N PRO A 902 60.22 5.87 8.59
CA PRO A 902 61.29 5.62 7.63
C PRO A 902 60.83 4.74 6.45
N GLY A 903 61.30 5.04 5.23
CA GLY A 903 60.93 4.31 3.99
C GLY A 903 60.06 5.09 3.01
N TYR A 904 59.74 6.36 3.31
CA TYR A 904 59.02 7.27 2.41
C TYR A 904 59.84 8.51 2.07
N ILE A 905 59.77 8.95 0.82
CA ILE A 905 60.35 10.21 0.34
C ILE A 905 59.21 11.22 0.14
N PRO A 906 58.94 12.12 1.10
CA PRO A 906 57.85 13.09 1.03
C PRO A 906 58.18 14.22 0.05
N LEU A 907 57.28 14.50 -0.87
CA LEU A 907 57.37 15.55 -1.90
C LEU A 907 56.13 16.47 -1.77
N TYR A 908 56.34 17.71 -1.34
CA TYR A 908 55.27 18.69 -1.13
C TYR A 908 54.94 19.44 -2.41
N ILE A 909 53.72 19.31 -2.92
CA ILE A 909 53.24 19.91 -4.17
C ILE A 909 52.13 20.90 -3.85
N ASP A 910 52.37 22.17 -4.14
CA ASP A 910 51.32 23.20 -4.12
C ASP A 910 50.71 23.34 -5.53
N VAL A 911 49.42 23.00 -5.68
CA VAL A 911 48.71 23.06 -6.97
C VAL A 911 48.69 24.48 -7.55
N LEU A 912 48.68 25.52 -6.72
CA LEU A 912 48.73 26.90 -7.21
C LEU A 912 50.03 27.21 -7.95
N SER A 913 51.12 26.52 -7.61
CA SER A 913 52.44 26.73 -8.18
C SER A 913 52.68 26.11 -9.57
N LEU A 914 51.78 25.25 -10.06
CA LEU A 914 51.83 24.63 -11.39
C LEU A 914 51.54 25.67 -12.49
N LYS A 915 52.37 25.73 -13.54
CA LYS A 915 52.47 26.87 -14.47
C LYS A 915 52.13 26.53 -15.94
N SER A 916 52.27 25.28 -16.38
CA SER A 916 52.07 24.91 -17.79
C SER A 916 50.66 24.41 -18.08
N ARG A 917 50.31 24.30 -19.37
CA ARG A 917 49.06 23.64 -19.81
C ARG A 917 49.08 22.12 -19.62
N ASN A 918 50.24 21.51 -19.35
CA ASN A 918 50.38 20.07 -19.21
C ASN A 918 50.77 19.70 -17.77
N ILE A 919 49.77 19.33 -16.98
CA ILE A 919 49.93 19.09 -15.53
C ILE A 919 50.83 17.89 -15.25
N PHE A 920 50.84 16.86 -16.10
CA PHE A 920 51.74 15.72 -15.94
C PHE A 920 53.21 16.08 -16.16
N TYR A 921 53.51 16.97 -17.10
CA TYR A 921 54.86 17.50 -17.27
C TYR A 921 55.31 18.33 -16.07
N ASP A 922 54.44 19.18 -15.53
CA ASP A 922 54.74 19.98 -14.34
C ASP A 922 55.01 19.09 -13.12
N LEU A 923 54.20 18.04 -12.93
CA LEU A 923 54.41 17.05 -11.88
C LEU A 923 55.75 16.31 -12.05
N ALA A 924 56.10 15.86 -13.26
CA ALA A 924 57.37 15.19 -13.52
C ALA A 924 58.57 16.11 -13.26
N SER A 925 58.48 17.35 -13.71
CA SER A 925 59.51 18.38 -13.53
C SER A 925 59.70 18.72 -12.04
N PHE A 926 58.59 18.80 -11.30
CA PHE A 926 58.60 19.01 -9.86
C PHE A 926 59.25 17.85 -9.12
N ILE A 927 58.80 16.62 -9.37
CA ILE A 927 59.34 15.39 -8.75
C ILE A 927 60.86 15.31 -9.01
N ARG A 928 61.29 15.56 -10.25
CA ARG A 928 62.73 15.60 -10.59
C ARG A 928 63.48 16.65 -9.78
N SER A 929 62.94 17.86 -9.65
CA SER A 929 63.59 18.96 -8.94
C SER A 929 63.79 18.63 -7.46
N GLU A 930 62.74 18.13 -6.80
CA GLU A 930 62.80 17.78 -5.38
C GLU A 930 63.69 16.57 -5.10
N LEU A 931 63.67 15.55 -5.97
CA LEU A 931 64.59 14.41 -5.87
C LEU A 931 66.04 14.84 -6.03
N SER A 932 66.33 15.77 -6.94
CA SER A 932 67.67 16.32 -7.13
C SER A 932 68.16 17.11 -5.91
N LYS A 933 67.30 17.89 -5.24
CA LYS A 933 67.64 18.58 -3.97
C LYS A 933 67.99 17.60 -2.86
N LYS A 934 67.39 16.40 -2.89
CA LYS A 934 67.65 15.31 -1.96
C LYS A 934 68.81 14.39 -2.39
N GLY A 935 69.53 14.71 -3.45
CA GLY A 935 70.74 14.00 -3.89
C GLY A 935 70.52 12.85 -4.87
N TYR A 936 69.30 12.64 -5.38
CA TYR A 936 69.03 11.58 -6.37
C TYR A 936 69.25 12.07 -7.81
N GLU A 937 70.04 11.34 -8.59
CA GLU A 937 70.28 11.65 -10.00
C GLU A 937 69.17 11.11 -10.91
N VAL A 938 68.22 11.98 -11.30
CA VAL A 938 67.09 11.65 -12.18
C VAL A 938 67.17 12.47 -13.48
N ALA A 939 66.89 11.82 -14.62
CA ALA A 939 66.89 12.47 -15.93
C ALA A 939 65.80 13.54 -16.02
N SER A 940 66.08 14.67 -16.66
CA SER A 940 65.09 15.74 -16.84
C SER A 940 64.02 15.35 -17.85
N PRO A 941 62.71 15.47 -17.53
CA PRO A 941 61.65 15.26 -18.51
C PRO A 941 61.71 16.34 -19.61
N LYS A 942 61.53 15.97 -20.88
CA LYS A 942 61.44 16.92 -21.99
C LYS A 942 59.99 17.22 -22.28
N LEU A 943 59.65 18.50 -22.47
CA LEU A 943 58.27 18.91 -22.75
C LEU A 943 57.71 18.25 -24.02
N SER A 944 58.55 18.05 -25.04
CA SER A 944 58.17 17.37 -26.30
C SER A 944 57.66 15.94 -26.12
N ASP A 945 58.09 15.24 -25.07
CA ASP A 945 57.67 13.86 -24.82
C ASP A 945 56.21 13.80 -24.34
N TYR A 946 55.65 14.94 -23.91
CA TYR A 946 54.30 15.08 -23.35
C TYR A 946 53.29 15.68 -24.33
N ASP A 947 53.67 16.01 -25.58
CA ASP A 947 52.77 16.58 -26.58
C ASP A 947 51.77 15.55 -27.17
N GLY A 948 52.09 14.25 -27.09
CA GLY A 948 51.28 13.14 -27.62
C GLY A 948 50.38 12.47 -26.57
N SER A 949 50.95 11.61 -25.73
CA SER A 949 50.25 10.99 -24.58
C SER A 949 50.93 11.42 -23.27
N PRO A 950 50.51 12.55 -22.68
CA PRO A 950 51.10 13.10 -21.46
C PRO A 950 51.18 12.09 -20.30
N PHE A 951 50.14 11.27 -20.15
CA PHE A 951 50.08 10.24 -19.11
C PHE A 951 51.10 9.12 -19.33
N LEU A 952 51.26 8.64 -20.56
CA LEU A 952 52.20 7.56 -20.87
C LEU A 952 53.64 8.03 -20.60
N ALA A 953 53.98 9.23 -21.05
CA ALA A 953 55.28 9.85 -20.79
C ALA A 953 55.56 10.03 -19.28
N PHE A 954 54.56 10.46 -18.51
CA PHE A 954 54.65 10.55 -17.05
C PHE A 954 54.85 9.17 -16.42
N ASN A 955 54.10 8.16 -16.85
CA ASN A 955 54.16 6.81 -16.30
C ASN A 955 55.51 6.12 -16.57
N GLU A 956 56.09 6.35 -17.75
CA GLU A 956 57.45 5.93 -18.11
C GLU A 956 58.49 6.66 -17.25
N PHE A 957 58.34 7.97 -17.06
CA PHE A 957 59.21 8.75 -16.18
C PHE A 957 59.20 8.23 -14.72
N ILE A 958 58.02 7.92 -14.16
CA ILE A 958 57.93 7.24 -12.86
C ILE A 958 58.63 5.88 -12.90
N GLY A 959 58.48 5.11 -13.99
CA GLY A 959 59.17 3.84 -14.22
C GLY A 959 60.70 3.92 -14.10
N VAL A 960 61.30 4.97 -14.69
CA VAL A 960 62.73 5.25 -14.58
C VAL A 960 63.14 5.57 -13.14
N ILE A 961 62.31 6.32 -12.41
CA ILE A 961 62.57 6.61 -10.98
C ILE A 961 62.54 5.32 -10.17
N VAL A 962 61.57 4.43 -10.39
CA VAL A 962 61.45 3.13 -9.70
C VAL A 962 62.73 2.30 -9.86
N GLN A 963 63.21 2.16 -11.09
CA GLN A 963 64.42 1.39 -11.38
C GLN A 963 65.64 1.96 -10.66
N LYS A 964 65.74 3.29 -10.54
CA LYS A 964 66.86 3.95 -9.85
C LYS A 964 66.77 3.85 -8.34
N LEU A 965 65.59 4.03 -7.76
CA LEU A 965 65.34 3.89 -6.31
C LEU A 965 65.58 2.44 -5.84
N HIS A 966 65.29 1.44 -6.67
CA HIS A 966 65.60 0.03 -6.36
C HIS A 966 67.06 -0.38 -6.55
N CYS A 967 67.89 0.45 -7.20
CA CYS A 967 69.31 0.17 -7.45
C CYS A 967 70.27 0.94 -6.53
N SER A 968 69.77 1.78 -5.61
CA SER A 968 70.64 2.52 -4.68
C SER A 968 71.18 1.60 -3.56
N LYS A 969 72.45 1.79 -3.18
CA LYS A 969 73.16 0.93 -2.21
C LYS A 969 72.55 0.92 -0.80
N GLU A 970 71.70 1.88 -0.47
CA GLU A 970 71.07 2.03 0.85
C GLU A 970 69.72 1.28 0.95
N ALA A 971 69.05 0.99 -0.17
CA ALA A 971 67.73 0.34 -0.23
C ALA A 971 67.73 -1.17 0.11
N VAL A 972 68.89 -1.76 0.42
CA VAL A 972 69.04 -3.20 0.68
C VAL A 972 68.87 -3.56 2.16
N LEU A 973 68.92 -2.58 3.08
CA LEU A 973 68.82 -2.83 4.54
C LEU A 973 67.55 -2.27 5.20
N VAL A 974 66.82 -1.39 4.54
CA VAL A 974 65.51 -0.89 4.95
C VAL A 974 64.62 -1.03 3.71
N GLY A 975 63.44 -1.66 3.83
CA GLY A 975 62.62 -2.05 2.68
C GLY A 975 62.38 -0.94 1.64
N LYS A 976 62.02 -1.35 0.42
CA LYS A 976 61.79 -0.49 -0.78
C LYS A 976 61.24 0.91 -0.43
N GLU A 977 62.04 1.96 -0.68
CA GLU A 977 61.61 3.35 -0.51
C GLU A 977 60.47 3.72 -1.47
N LYS A 978 59.42 4.37 -0.96
CA LYS A 978 58.27 4.86 -1.76
C LYS A 978 58.26 6.38 -1.84
N LEU A 979 57.79 6.94 -2.95
CA LEU A 979 57.53 8.37 -3.09
C LEU A 979 56.18 8.72 -2.46
N LEU A 980 56.16 9.70 -1.56
CA LEU A 980 54.94 10.22 -0.94
C LEU A 980 54.63 11.61 -1.51
N LEU A 981 53.68 11.68 -2.43
CA LEU A 981 53.23 12.91 -3.08
C LEU A 981 52.18 13.60 -2.20
N MET A 982 52.54 14.72 -1.58
CA MET A 982 51.67 15.51 -0.72
C MET A 982 51.14 16.70 -1.51
N ILE A 983 49.92 16.62 -2.00
CA ILE A 983 49.31 17.61 -2.87
C ILE A 983 48.39 18.52 -2.04
N ASP A 984 48.77 19.77 -1.88
CA ASP A 984 47.99 20.81 -1.20
C ASP A 984 47.08 21.56 -2.19
N GLU A 985 45.96 22.07 -1.67
CA GLU A 985 44.90 22.72 -2.46
C GLU A 985 44.42 21.90 -3.66
N PHE A 986 44.21 20.59 -3.47
CA PHE A 986 43.82 19.69 -4.55
C PHE A 986 42.48 20.07 -5.21
N ASP A 987 41.55 20.67 -4.46
CA ASP A 987 40.28 21.19 -4.98
C ASP A 987 40.45 22.33 -6.01
N GLN A 988 41.56 23.07 -5.96
CA GLN A 988 41.87 24.10 -6.97
C GLN A 988 42.31 23.50 -8.31
N LEU A 989 42.73 22.24 -8.33
CA LEU A 989 43.13 21.55 -9.56
C LEU A 989 41.94 21.36 -10.49
N GLU A 990 40.74 21.18 -9.92
CA GLU A 990 39.48 21.09 -10.64
C GLU A 990 39.10 22.43 -11.29
N GLU A 991 39.31 23.56 -10.60
CA GLU A 991 39.01 24.91 -11.13
C GLU A 991 40.02 25.36 -12.20
N LYS A 992 41.28 24.90 -12.12
CA LYS A 992 42.31 25.17 -13.14
C LYS A 992 42.11 24.35 -14.43
N MET A 993 41.35 23.25 -14.37
CA MET A 993 41.00 22.45 -15.55
C MET A 993 39.66 22.93 -16.12
N GLY A 994 39.59 23.18 -17.43
CA GLY A 994 38.32 23.53 -18.08
C GLY A 994 37.28 22.40 -17.99
N GLU A 995 36.02 22.69 -18.30
CA GLU A 995 34.96 21.68 -18.36
C GLU A 995 35.15 20.70 -19.53
N GLY A 996 34.78 19.42 -19.34
CA GLY A 996 34.68 18.43 -20.41
C GLY A 996 35.47 17.13 -20.22
N GLU A 997 35.86 16.52 -21.35
CA GLU A 997 36.43 15.17 -21.47
C GLU A 997 37.88 15.07 -20.97
N GLN A 998 38.67 16.13 -21.12
CA GLN A 998 40.06 16.22 -20.63
C GLN A 998 40.17 16.09 -19.11
N LYS A 999 39.23 16.69 -18.38
CA LYS A 999 39.12 16.56 -16.93
C LYS A 999 38.87 15.10 -16.56
N LYS A 1000 37.90 14.44 -17.20
CA LYS A 1000 37.61 13.01 -16.95
C LYS A 1000 38.81 12.11 -17.25
N GLU A 1001 39.51 12.37 -18.34
CA GLU A 1001 40.71 11.64 -18.74
C GLU A 1001 41.84 11.78 -17.72
N PHE A 1002 42.16 13.01 -17.27
CA PHE A 1002 43.17 13.26 -16.25
C PHE A 1002 42.86 12.56 -14.93
N PHE A 1003 41.64 12.70 -14.42
CA PHE A 1003 41.21 12.09 -13.16
C PHE A 1003 41.20 10.55 -13.30
N GLY A 1004 40.77 9.99 -14.45
CA GLY A 1004 40.88 8.57 -14.74
C GLY A 1004 42.33 8.04 -14.73
N HIS A 1005 43.26 8.82 -15.27
CA HIS A 1005 44.68 8.51 -15.28
C HIS A 1005 45.33 8.58 -13.88
N LEU A 1006 45.02 9.61 -13.09
CA LEU A 1006 45.54 9.74 -11.73
C LEU A 1006 45.04 8.60 -10.82
N ARG A 1007 43.77 8.18 -10.99
CA ARG A 1007 43.23 6.96 -10.36
C ARG A 1007 44.01 5.71 -10.75
N ASN A 1008 44.34 5.55 -12.03
CA ASN A 1008 45.09 4.39 -12.50
C ASN A 1008 46.47 4.29 -11.80
N LEU A 1009 47.19 5.41 -11.69
CA LEU A 1009 48.47 5.46 -10.94
C LEU A 1009 48.29 5.10 -9.47
N ALA A 1010 47.28 5.70 -8.82
CA ALA A 1010 46.93 5.44 -7.43
C ALA A 1010 46.51 3.97 -7.16
N GLN A 1011 45.97 3.24 -8.13
CA GLN A 1011 45.56 1.85 -7.95
C GLN A 1011 46.68 0.85 -8.28
N HIS A 1012 47.39 1.07 -9.39
CA HIS A 1012 48.32 0.08 -9.95
C HIS A 1012 49.79 0.33 -9.61
N ARG A 1013 50.12 1.46 -8.95
CA ARG A 1013 51.50 1.82 -8.58
C ARG A 1013 51.70 2.09 -7.09
N ASN A 1014 50.85 1.51 -6.23
CA ASN A 1014 50.96 1.59 -4.76
C ASN A 1014 52.23 0.94 -4.17
N ASP A 1015 52.96 0.18 -4.98
CA ASP A 1015 54.27 -0.35 -4.66
C ASP A 1015 55.35 0.73 -4.65
N VAL A 1016 55.12 1.89 -5.29
CA VAL A 1016 56.10 2.98 -5.42
C VAL A 1016 55.56 4.38 -5.10
N LEU A 1017 54.30 4.65 -5.40
CA LEU A 1017 53.64 5.92 -5.12
C LEU A 1017 52.68 5.81 -3.95
N SER A 1018 52.66 6.85 -3.13
CA SER A 1018 51.63 7.08 -2.12
C SER A 1018 51.24 8.54 -2.15
N PHE A 1019 49.99 8.85 -1.83
CA PHE A 1019 49.43 10.19 -1.99
C PHE A 1019 48.86 10.72 -0.66
N ILE A 1020 49.09 12.00 -0.39
CA ILE A 1020 48.32 12.77 0.57
C ILE A 1020 47.63 13.89 -0.21
N PHE A 1021 46.31 13.88 -0.28
CA PHE A 1021 45.54 14.97 -0.90
C PHE A 1021 44.97 15.87 0.20
N ALA A 1022 45.29 17.15 0.19
CA ALA A 1022 44.74 18.13 1.12
C ALA A 1022 43.87 19.16 0.38
N GLY A 1023 42.72 19.50 0.97
CA GLY A 1023 41.80 20.48 0.38
C GLY A 1023 40.57 20.76 1.25
N THR A 1024 39.57 21.40 0.66
CA THR A 1024 38.29 21.75 1.32
C THR A 1024 37.34 20.55 1.41
N HIS A 1025 36.13 20.77 1.95
CA HIS A 1025 35.10 19.73 2.07
C HIS A 1025 34.58 19.21 0.72
N ARG A 1026 34.77 19.96 -0.38
CA ARG A 1026 34.47 19.52 -1.77
C ARG A 1026 35.16 18.21 -2.14
N LEU A 1027 36.33 17.91 -1.54
CA LEU A 1027 37.02 16.63 -1.75
C LEU A 1027 36.20 15.42 -1.31
N ARG A 1028 35.29 15.57 -0.32
CA ARG A 1028 34.36 14.50 0.08
C ARG A 1028 33.25 14.30 -0.95
N GLU A 1029 32.75 15.38 -1.54
CA GLU A 1029 31.70 15.32 -2.58
C GLU A 1029 32.22 14.67 -3.85
N MET A 1030 33.45 14.99 -4.24
CA MET A 1030 34.15 14.30 -5.31
C MET A 1030 34.10 12.78 -5.07
N GLY A 1031 34.26 12.28 -3.85
CA GLY A 1031 34.15 10.84 -3.52
C GLY A 1031 32.79 10.17 -3.75
N SER A 1032 31.71 10.93 -3.97
CA SER A 1032 30.34 10.41 -4.17
C SER A 1032 29.92 10.25 -5.64
N GLU A 1033 30.59 10.93 -6.56
CA GLU A 1033 30.34 10.80 -7.99
C GLU A 1033 31.09 9.60 -8.58
N TYR A 1034 30.37 8.70 -9.27
CA TYR A 1034 30.92 7.47 -9.88
C TYR A 1034 32.15 7.70 -10.79
N GLN A 1035 32.33 8.93 -11.27
CA GLN A 1035 33.38 9.34 -12.21
C GLN A 1035 34.61 10.00 -11.56
N SER A 1036 34.65 10.18 -10.23
CA SER A 1036 35.79 10.82 -9.58
C SER A 1036 36.97 9.87 -9.37
N ILE A 1037 38.16 10.45 -9.16
CA ILE A 1037 39.32 9.69 -8.63
C ILE A 1037 38.94 9.01 -7.33
N LEU A 1038 38.25 9.69 -6.42
CA LEU A 1038 38.11 9.23 -5.03
C LEU A 1038 37.03 8.14 -4.85
N PHE A 1039 36.23 7.89 -5.89
CA PHE A 1039 35.24 6.81 -5.94
C PHE A 1039 35.93 5.43 -6.03
N ASN A 1040 35.67 4.56 -5.05
CA ASN A 1040 36.20 3.19 -4.94
C ASN A 1040 37.73 3.01 -4.82
N ILE A 1041 38.53 4.07 -4.64
CA ILE A 1041 39.98 3.91 -4.38
C ILE A 1041 40.30 3.50 -2.92
N GLY A 1042 39.32 3.49 -2.01
CA GLY A 1042 39.56 3.07 -0.61
C GLY A 1042 40.30 4.10 0.25
N GLY A 1043 40.53 5.31 -0.27
CA GLY A 1043 41.18 6.39 0.48
C GLY A 1043 40.39 6.77 1.74
N ARG A 1044 41.07 6.77 2.88
CA ARG A 1044 40.47 7.18 4.15
C ARG A 1044 40.51 8.71 4.28
N TYR A 1045 39.40 9.28 4.73
CA TYR A 1045 39.27 10.71 4.98
C TYR A 1045 39.61 11.04 6.44
N CYS A 1046 40.43 12.06 6.66
CA CYS A 1046 40.67 12.66 7.96
C CYS A 1046 40.24 14.12 7.94
N LYS A 1047 39.37 14.50 8.88
CA LYS A 1047 38.92 15.89 9.05
C LYS A 1047 39.96 16.67 9.85
N VAL A 1048 40.49 17.75 9.29
CA VAL A 1048 41.34 18.69 10.01
C VAL A 1048 40.44 19.77 10.63
N ASP A 1049 40.02 19.52 11.87
CA ASP A 1049 39.10 20.39 12.64
C ASP A 1049 39.85 21.44 13.49
N ALA A 1050 39.18 22.15 14.40
CA ALA A 1050 39.80 23.02 15.41
C ALA A 1050 40.71 22.24 16.38
N LEU A 1051 41.53 22.96 17.17
CA LEU A 1051 42.27 22.35 18.29
C LEU A 1051 41.32 21.97 19.41
N SER A 1052 41.75 21.07 20.31
CA SER A 1052 41.08 20.93 21.60
C SER A 1052 41.22 22.18 22.45
N GLU A 1053 40.35 22.37 23.44
CA GLU A 1053 40.40 23.53 24.35
C GLU A 1053 41.73 23.59 25.11
N ASP A 1054 42.27 22.45 25.54
CA ASP A 1054 43.56 22.36 26.22
C ASP A 1054 44.72 22.75 25.29
N GLU A 1055 44.74 22.26 24.04
CA GLU A 1055 45.74 22.62 23.04
C GLU A 1055 45.64 24.10 22.64
N ALA A 1056 44.43 24.65 22.56
CA ALA A 1056 44.20 26.06 22.28
C ALA A 1056 44.64 26.94 23.45
N LYS A 1057 44.36 26.53 24.70
CA LYS A 1057 44.82 27.20 25.91
C LYS A 1057 46.35 27.23 25.97
N ALA A 1058 47.01 26.10 25.72
CA ALA A 1058 48.45 26.02 25.62
C ALA A 1058 49.02 26.99 24.57
N LEU A 1059 48.41 27.02 23.37
CA LEU A 1059 48.78 27.97 22.32
C LEU A 1059 48.59 29.45 22.75
N ILE A 1060 47.63 29.78 23.60
CA ILE A 1060 47.39 31.16 24.09
C ILE A 1060 48.40 31.57 25.16
N THR A 1061 48.75 30.66 26.08
CA THR A 1061 49.48 31.01 27.31
C THR A 1061 50.98 30.70 27.24
N GLU A 1062 51.38 29.55 26.70
CA GLU A 1062 52.79 29.11 26.73
C GLU A 1062 53.75 30.02 25.94
N PRO A 1063 53.41 30.54 24.74
CA PRO A 1063 54.34 31.38 23.97
C PRO A 1063 54.69 32.71 24.64
N VAL A 1064 53.88 33.18 25.60
CA VAL A 1064 54.04 34.46 26.32
C VAL A 1064 54.16 34.27 27.83
N GLU A 1065 54.42 33.04 28.28
CA GLU A 1065 54.53 32.69 29.69
C GLU A 1065 55.56 33.59 30.41
N GLY A 1066 55.16 34.12 31.58
CA GLY A 1066 55.98 35.02 32.38
C GLY A 1066 56.09 36.46 31.86
N LYS A 1067 55.49 36.79 30.71
CA LYS A 1067 55.47 38.16 30.13
C LYS A 1067 54.08 38.79 30.10
N LEU A 1068 53.04 37.97 29.97
CA LEU A 1068 51.65 38.41 29.89
C LEU A 1068 50.78 37.54 30.80
N GLU A 1069 50.05 38.17 31.72
CA GLU A 1069 49.09 37.52 32.60
C GLU A 1069 47.67 37.70 32.06
N TYR A 1070 46.88 36.62 32.06
CA TYR A 1070 45.50 36.65 31.61
C TYR A 1070 44.57 36.53 32.81
N GLU A 1071 43.49 37.32 32.79
CA GLU A 1071 42.31 37.00 33.59
C GLU A 1071 41.81 35.60 33.20
N ASP A 1072 41.37 34.80 34.18
CA ASP A 1072 40.91 33.41 33.94
C ASP A 1072 39.88 33.34 32.79
N ARG A 1073 39.01 34.35 32.69
CA ARG A 1073 37.96 34.46 31.67
C ARG A 1073 38.41 35.06 30.35
N ALA A 1074 39.53 35.78 30.31
CA ALA A 1074 40.06 36.31 29.06
C ALA A 1074 40.47 35.16 28.13
N VAL A 1075 41.06 34.08 28.67
CA VAL A 1075 41.42 32.89 27.89
C VAL A 1075 40.19 32.17 27.36
N GLU A 1076 39.16 31.97 28.20
CA GLU A 1076 37.88 31.37 27.79
C GLU A 1076 37.18 32.21 26.71
N SER A 1077 37.22 33.54 26.83
CA SER A 1077 36.68 34.47 25.83
C SER A 1077 37.39 34.33 24.48
N ILE A 1078 38.73 34.20 24.46
CA ILE A 1078 39.50 33.95 23.22
C ILE A 1078 39.12 32.60 22.61
N ILE A 1079 39.00 31.55 23.42
CA ILE A 1079 38.61 30.21 22.97
C ILE A 1079 37.22 30.23 22.33
N ASN A 1080 36.23 30.82 23.01
CA ASN A 1080 34.85 30.92 22.52
C ASN A 1080 34.76 31.78 21.24
N ALA A 1081 35.48 32.90 21.21
CA ALA A 1081 35.49 33.79 20.05
C ALA A 1081 36.09 33.12 18.80
N THR A 1082 37.13 32.31 19.00
CA THR A 1082 37.89 31.72 17.89
C THR A 1082 37.48 30.29 17.55
N GLY A 1083 36.67 29.64 18.40
CA GLY A 1083 36.28 28.23 18.31
C GLY A 1083 37.47 27.29 18.20
N CYS A 1084 38.57 27.60 18.89
CA CYS A 1084 39.84 26.88 18.87
C CYS A 1084 40.50 26.74 17.49
N TYR A 1085 40.09 27.52 16.49
CA TYR A 1085 40.74 27.49 15.18
C TYR A 1085 42.13 28.14 15.27
N PRO A 1086 43.22 27.40 14.95
CA PRO A 1086 44.59 27.88 15.16
C PRO A 1086 44.86 29.28 14.57
N TYR A 1087 44.33 29.54 13.38
CA TYR A 1087 44.50 30.83 12.71
C TYR A 1087 43.87 31.99 13.49
N PHE A 1088 42.63 31.84 13.97
CA PHE A 1088 41.94 32.89 14.71
C PHE A 1088 42.51 33.07 16.11
N VAL A 1089 42.92 31.98 16.78
CA VAL A 1089 43.63 32.05 18.07
C VAL A 1089 44.90 32.88 17.92
N GLN A 1090 45.76 32.53 16.95
CA GLN A 1090 47.01 33.28 16.74
C GLN A 1090 46.75 34.72 16.32
N LEU A 1091 45.69 35.00 15.55
CA LEU A 1091 45.34 36.35 15.15
C LEU A 1091 44.94 37.21 16.36
N VAL A 1092 44.05 36.72 17.22
CA VAL A 1092 43.62 37.43 18.44
C VAL A 1092 44.81 37.65 19.37
N CYS A 1093 45.60 36.60 19.64
CA CYS A 1093 46.78 36.72 20.50
C CYS A 1093 47.84 37.68 19.93
N TRP A 1094 48.02 37.71 18.61
CA TRP A 1094 48.94 38.66 17.97
C TRP A 1094 48.52 40.11 18.25
N HIS A 1095 47.23 40.43 18.15
CA HIS A 1095 46.71 41.76 18.44
C HIS A 1095 46.73 42.08 19.94
N LEU A 1096 46.50 41.10 20.82
CA LEU A 1096 46.62 41.27 22.26
C LEU A 1096 48.06 41.61 22.68
N VAL A 1097 49.07 40.92 22.15
CA VAL A 1097 50.48 41.25 22.41
C VAL A 1097 50.81 42.64 21.90
N LYS A 1098 50.30 43.02 20.72
CA LYS A 1098 50.47 44.38 20.19
C LYS A 1098 49.83 45.43 21.11
N GLN A 1099 48.59 45.20 21.55
CA GLN A 1099 47.87 46.11 22.43
C GLN A 1099 48.54 46.23 23.81
N ALA A 1100 49.03 45.11 24.36
CA ALA A 1100 49.81 45.07 25.60
C ALA A 1100 51.08 45.93 25.48
N ASN A 1101 51.83 45.79 24.37
CA ASN A 1101 53.00 46.61 24.09
C ASN A 1101 52.66 48.10 23.95
N ASP A 1102 51.60 48.44 23.21
CA ASP A 1102 51.17 49.82 22.99
C ASP A 1102 50.70 50.50 24.29
N LYS A 1103 49.97 49.77 25.16
CA LYS A 1103 49.46 50.27 26.45
C LYS A 1103 50.47 50.17 27.59
N ARG A 1104 51.60 49.45 27.38
CA ARG A 1104 52.57 49.05 28.41
C ARG A 1104 51.88 48.37 29.60
N ASP A 1105 50.99 47.43 29.27
CA ASP A 1105 50.18 46.68 30.22
C ASP A 1105 50.44 45.18 30.03
N ASN A 1106 50.75 44.48 31.11
CA ASN A 1106 51.03 43.05 31.11
C ASN A 1106 49.83 42.21 31.58
N TYR A 1107 48.67 42.83 31.80
CA TYR A 1107 47.45 42.15 32.18
C TYR A 1107 46.39 42.20 31.07
N VAL A 1108 45.86 41.04 30.69
CA VAL A 1108 44.77 40.92 29.71
C VAL A 1108 43.46 40.64 30.44
N SER A 1109 42.60 41.66 30.50
CA SER A 1109 41.21 41.52 30.99
C SER A 1109 40.27 41.05 29.89
N VAL A 1110 39.07 40.59 30.27
CA VAL A 1110 38.00 40.28 29.31
C VAL A 1110 37.68 41.48 28.40
N ASN A 1111 37.69 42.69 28.94
CA ASN A 1111 37.45 43.92 28.17
C ASN A 1111 38.52 44.14 27.08
N ALA A 1112 39.79 43.84 27.38
CA ALA A 1112 40.87 43.94 26.39
C ALA A 1112 40.65 42.98 25.21
N VAL A 1113 40.18 41.76 25.50
CA VAL A 1113 39.80 40.78 24.46
C VAL A 1113 38.64 41.32 23.62
N GLU A 1114 37.58 41.84 24.24
CA GLU A 1114 36.45 42.42 23.50
C GLU A 1114 36.86 43.58 22.58
N ASP A 1115 37.75 44.46 23.05
CA ASP A 1115 38.27 45.58 22.26
C ASP A 1115 39.00 45.08 21.01
N VAL A 1116 39.84 44.04 21.15
CA VAL A 1116 40.53 43.40 20.03
C VAL A 1116 39.54 42.76 19.06
N LEU A 1117 38.54 42.03 19.56
CA LEU A 1117 37.52 41.41 18.72
C LEU A 1117 36.73 42.47 17.93
N LYS A 1118 36.32 43.58 18.57
CA LYS A 1118 35.66 44.71 17.90
C LYS A 1118 36.55 45.28 16.79
N SER A 1119 37.84 45.51 17.05
CA SER A 1119 38.79 45.97 16.04
C SER A 1119 38.88 45.02 14.85
N LEU A 1120 39.00 43.70 15.10
CA LEU A 1120 39.11 42.68 14.07
C LEU A 1120 37.86 42.61 13.16
N THR A 1121 36.67 42.89 13.69
CA THR A 1121 35.46 42.92 12.86
C THR A 1121 35.41 44.09 11.87
N MET A 1122 36.21 45.13 12.10
CA MET A 1122 36.29 46.34 11.26
C MET A 1122 37.52 46.38 10.35
N GLU A 1123 38.55 45.54 10.61
CA GLU A 1123 39.79 45.48 9.83
C GLU A 1123 39.66 44.66 8.53
N ALA A 1124 40.23 45.17 7.43
CA ALA A 1124 40.19 44.52 6.12
C ALA A 1124 40.98 43.19 6.04
N THR A 1125 42.03 43.02 6.86
CA THR A 1125 42.92 41.85 6.90
C THR A 1125 42.27 40.62 7.53
N ALA A 1126 41.56 40.77 8.65
CA ALA A 1126 40.72 39.72 9.24
C ALA A 1126 39.43 39.54 8.43
N GLY A 1127 38.89 40.64 7.88
CA GLY A 1127 37.71 40.66 7.03
C GLY A 1127 37.84 39.82 5.76
N GLY A 1128 39.03 39.67 5.17
CA GLY A 1128 39.20 38.89 3.93
C GLY A 1128 38.79 37.42 4.04
N HIS A 1129 39.10 36.75 5.16
CA HIS A 1129 38.72 35.34 5.34
C HIS A 1129 37.25 35.18 5.75
N LEU A 1130 36.75 36.02 6.66
CA LEU A 1130 35.34 36.00 7.07
C LEU A 1130 34.41 36.40 5.93
N GLN A 1131 34.82 37.35 5.09
CA GLN A 1131 34.13 37.73 3.85
C GLN A 1131 34.14 36.59 2.83
N TYR A 1132 35.23 35.84 2.70
CA TYR A 1132 35.24 34.63 1.88
C TYR A 1132 34.23 33.61 2.41
N LEU A 1133 34.23 33.33 3.72
CA LEU A 1133 33.24 32.45 4.35
C LEU A 1133 31.81 32.99 4.25
N TRP A 1134 31.61 34.30 4.08
CA TRP A 1134 30.31 34.84 3.72
C TRP A 1134 29.94 34.45 2.29
N ASN A 1135 30.77 34.79 1.31
CA ASN A 1135 30.47 34.74 -0.12
C ASN A 1135 30.29 33.34 -0.73
N ILE A 1136 30.66 32.27 -0.04
CA ILE A 1136 30.57 30.89 -0.56
C ILE A 1136 29.16 30.28 -0.45
N PHE A 1137 28.19 31.01 0.10
CA PHE A 1137 26.83 30.52 0.36
C PHE A 1137 25.78 31.23 -0.50
N ASP A 1138 24.58 30.65 -0.55
CA ASP A 1138 23.41 31.18 -1.24
C ASP A 1138 22.61 32.19 -0.39
N ALA A 1139 21.58 32.76 -1.01
CA ALA A 1139 20.68 33.76 -0.41
C ALA A 1139 20.01 33.25 0.88
N ASP A 1140 19.53 32.01 0.88
CA ASP A 1140 18.86 31.40 2.03
C ASP A 1140 19.81 31.27 3.22
N ALA A 1141 21.03 30.76 2.99
CA ALA A 1141 22.04 30.67 4.03
C ALA A 1141 22.51 32.06 4.50
N HIS A 1142 22.54 33.08 3.63
CA HIS A 1142 22.80 34.48 4.05
C HIS A 1142 21.72 35.00 4.99
N ALA A 1143 20.44 34.79 4.66
CA ALA A 1143 19.32 35.19 5.50
C ALA A 1143 19.38 34.48 6.86
N VAL A 1144 19.58 33.16 6.88
CA VAL A 1144 19.70 32.36 8.12
C VAL A 1144 20.85 32.85 8.99
N LYS A 1145 22.06 33.02 8.44
CA LYS A 1145 23.22 33.52 9.19
C LYS A 1145 22.99 34.90 9.79
N ALA A 1146 22.42 35.83 9.01
CA ALA A 1146 22.21 37.20 9.47
C ALA A 1146 21.14 37.28 10.58
N ILE A 1147 20.00 36.63 10.38
CA ILE A 1147 18.89 36.63 11.34
C ILE A 1147 19.27 35.87 12.61
N MET A 1148 19.95 34.73 12.49
CA MET A 1148 20.46 33.99 13.66
C MET A 1148 21.50 34.82 14.43
N ALA A 1149 22.39 35.54 13.74
CA ALA A 1149 23.37 36.39 14.41
C ALA A 1149 22.73 37.52 15.23
N ASP A 1150 21.57 38.03 14.80
CA ASP A 1150 20.79 39.05 15.50
C ASP A 1150 19.90 38.45 16.62
N ALA A 1151 19.34 37.27 16.41
CA ALA A 1151 18.52 36.56 17.41
C ALA A 1151 19.34 36.19 18.67
N LEU A 1152 20.59 35.77 18.47
CA LEU A 1152 21.54 35.38 19.52
C LEU A 1152 22.14 36.58 20.29
N ILE A 1153 21.52 37.77 20.20
CA ILE A 1153 21.87 38.92 21.05
C ILE A 1153 21.27 38.80 22.45
N TYR A 1154 20.05 38.27 22.53
CA TYR A 1154 19.22 38.28 23.74
C TYR A 1154 18.89 36.88 24.27
N GLN A 1155 19.54 35.84 23.71
CA GLN A 1155 19.26 34.42 23.93
C GLN A 1155 20.56 33.66 24.27
N PRO A 1156 20.48 32.44 24.85
CA PRO A 1156 21.65 31.56 25.00
C PRO A 1156 22.37 31.39 23.65
N ASP A 1157 23.65 31.01 23.66
CA ASP A 1157 24.53 30.88 22.48
C ASP A 1157 24.05 29.89 21.39
N GLN A 1158 22.82 29.40 21.46
CA GLN A 1158 22.18 28.42 20.58
C GLN A 1158 20.69 28.75 20.37
N ILE A 1159 20.15 28.40 19.20
CA ILE A 1159 18.74 28.57 18.84
C ILE A 1159 18.16 27.24 18.35
N ASP A 1160 16.93 26.92 18.72
CA ASP A 1160 16.25 25.72 18.19
C ASP A 1160 15.64 25.97 16.80
N PHE A 1161 15.36 24.88 16.09
CA PHE A 1161 14.79 24.94 14.73
C PHE A 1161 13.49 25.75 14.65
N ASN A 1162 12.58 25.57 15.62
CA ASN A 1162 11.27 26.22 15.59
C ASN A 1162 11.37 27.71 15.94
N SER A 1163 12.20 28.06 16.92
CA SER A 1163 12.47 29.47 17.26
C SER A 1163 13.14 30.19 16.10
N LEU A 1164 14.10 29.56 15.43
CA LEU A 1164 14.74 30.12 14.24
C LEU A 1164 13.74 30.30 13.09
N SER A 1165 12.91 29.29 12.81
CA SER A 1165 11.84 29.37 11.81
C SER A 1165 10.88 30.54 12.06
N ARG A 1166 10.42 30.72 13.31
CA ARG A 1166 9.61 31.89 13.69
C ARG A 1166 10.34 33.21 13.51
N THR A 1167 11.61 33.29 13.93
CA THR A 1167 12.40 34.52 13.81
C THR A 1167 12.63 34.91 12.35
N LEU A 1168 12.79 33.93 11.46
CA LEU A 1168 12.87 34.14 10.01
C LEU A 1168 11.55 34.68 9.45
N ALA A 1169 10.42 34.08 9.84
CA ALA A 1169 9.10 34.52 9.42
C ALA A 1169 8.79 35.96 9.89
N ASP A 1170 9.13 36.30 11.14
CA ASP A 1170 8.97 37.65 11.69
C ASP A 1170 9.81 38.69 10.96
N ALA A 1171 10.94 38.27 10.38
CA ALA A 1171 11.82 39.11 9.57
C ALA A 1171 11.39 39.20 8.09
N GLY A 1172 10.30 38.55 7.69
CA GLY A 1172 9.76 38.55 6.33
C GLY A 1172 10.40 37.52 5.39
N VAL A 1173 11.11 36.53 5.91
CA VAL A 1173 11.77 35.48 5.13
C VAL A 1173 10.90 34.23 5.11
N GLU A 1174 10.26 33.95 3.97
CA GLU A 1174 9.42 32.76 3.76
C GLU A 1174 10.26 31.59 3.24
N LEU A 1175 10.86 30.81 4.16
CA LEU A 1175 11.50 29.54 3.83
C LEU A 1175 10.63 28.37 4.29
N SER A 1176 10.43 27.38 3.44
CA SER A 1176 9.83 26.11 3.86
C SER A 1176 10.77 25.35 4.81
N ASP A 1177 10.22 24.46 5.65
CA ASP A 1177 11.01 23.61 6.54
C ASP A 1177 12.11 22.83 5.80
N LYS A 1178 11.86 22.46 4.54
CA LYS A 1178 12.84 21.76 3.70
C LYS A 1178 14.00 22.67 3.30
N GLU A 1179 13.70 23.89 2.89
CA GLU A 1179 14.71 24.90 2.51
C GLU A 1179 15.52 25.34 3.73
N LEU A 1180 14.87 25.60 4.86
CA LEU A 1180 15.56 25.93 6.11
C LEU A 1180 16.48 24.78 6.57
N ARG A 1181 16.02 23.53 6.52
CA ARG A 1181 16.89 22.37 6.83
C ARG A 1181 18.05 22.25 5.85
N ALA A 1182 17.83 22.51 4.56
CA ALA A 1182 18.90 22.49 3.57
C ALA A 1182 19.96 23.57 3.84
N ALA A 1183 19.53 24.79 4.16
CA ALA A 1183 20.42 25.89 4.54
C ALA A 1183 21.21 25.57 5.83
N LEU A 1184 20.54 25.09 6.87
CA LEU A 1184 21.18 24.70 8.14
C LEU A 1184 22.18 23.55 7.98
N ASN A 1185 21.82 22.52 7.21
CA ASN A 1185 22.71 21.41 6.91
C ASN A 1185 23.94 21.89 6.14
N THR A 1186 23.77 22.81 5.19
CA THR A 1186 24.87 23.39 4.42
C THR A 1186 25.81 24.19 5.34
N LEU A 1187 25.26 25.02 6.22
CA LEU A 1187 26.03 25.80 7.20
C LEU A 1187 26.77 24.93 8.23
N CYS A 1188 26.16 23.83 8.68
CA CYS A 1188 26.81 22.88 9.58
C CYS A 1188 27.92 22.07 8.87
N ARG A 1189 27.66 21.63 7.64
CA ARG A 1189 28.62 20.91 6.81
C ARG A 1189 29.87 21.75 6.53
N GLU A 1190 29.69 23.04 6.29
CA GLU A 1190 30.78 23.99 6.06
C GLU A 1190 31.40 24.53 7.37
N ASP A 1191 31.13 23.92 8.52
CA ASP A 1191 31.71 24.28 9.83
C ASP A 1191 31.45 25.75 10.27
N ILE A 1192 30.40 26.40 9.76
CA ILE A 1192 29.96 27.73 10.23
C ILE A 1192 29.09 27.58 11.48
N LEU A 1193 28.16 26.63 11.44
CA LEU A 1193 27.30 26.29 12.56
C LEU A 1193 27.67 24.92 13.13
N LYS A 1194 27.29 24.70 14.40
CA LYS A 1194 27.36 23.42 15.10
C LYS A 1194 25.95 23.04 15.53
N GLU A 1195 25.55 21.84 15.11
CA GLU A 1195 24.31 21.20 15.55
C GLU A 1195 24.50 20.55 16.93
N ILE A 1196 23.52 20.70 17.82
CA ILE A 1196 23.49 20.16 19.17
C ILE A 1196 22.16 19.39 19.34
N GLY A 1197 22.22 18.18 19.90
CA GLY A 1197 21.01 17.41 20.22
C GLY A 1197 20.30 16.75 19.04
N GLN A 1198 21.00 16.25 18.00
CA GLN A 1198 20.40 15.60 16.81
C GLN A 1198 19.40 16.48 16.03
N GLY A 1199 19.74 17.75 15.82
CA GLY A 1199 18.98 18.66 14.94
C GLY A 1199 17.99 19.53 15.69
N GLU A 1200 18.04 19.49 17.02
CA GLU A 1200 17.18 20.31 17.87
C GLU A 1200 17.72 21.73 18.00
N TRP A 1201 19.04 21.93 18.12
CA TRP A 1201 19.66 23.22 18.39
C TRP A 1201 20.84 23.51 17.47
N TYR A 1202 21.06 24.80 17.18
CA TYR A 1202 22.12 25.30 16.32
C TYR A 1202 22.86 26.44 17.00
N LYS A 1203 24.20 26.44 16.94
CA LYS A 1203 25.04 27.56 17.38
C LYS A 1203 26.12 27.92 16.38
N PHE A 1204 26.67 29.12 16.46
CA PHE A 1204 27.90 29.45 15.72
C PHE A 1204 29.07 28.62 16.26
N LYS A 1205 29.89 28.07 15.36
CA LYS A 1205 31.05 27.27 15.75
C LYS A 1205 32.16 28.11 16.40
N PHE A 1206 32.24 29.38 16.04
CA PHE A 1206 33.13 30.38 16.63
C PHE A 1206 32.47 31.75 16.58
N ASP A 1207 32.55 32.49 17.68
CA ASP A 1207 31.74 33.71 17.85
C ASP A 1207 32.18 34.88 16.96
N LEU A 1208 33.45 34.89 16.54
CA LEU A 1208 34.00 35.93 15.66
C LEU A 1208 33.23 36.04 14.34
N MET A 1209 32.68 34.94 13.80
CA MET A 1209 31.82 34.98 12.61
C MET A 1209 30.51 35.74 12.89
N ARG A 1210 29.88 35.46 14.04
CA ARG A 1210 28.63 36.13 14.44
C ARG A 1210 28.87 37.63 14.64
N LEU A 1211 29.94 38.01 15.35
CA LEU A 1211 30.31 39.40 15.58
C LEU A 1211 30.59 40.14 14.25
N TRP A 1212 31.29 39.50 13.33
CA TRP A 1212 31.59 40.08 12.01
C TRP A 1212 30.34 40.26 11.14
N ILE A 1213 29.43 39.27 11.12
CA ILE A 1213 28.14 39.36 10.42
C ILE A 1213 27.34 40.55 10.95
N ARG A 1214 27.25 40.72 12.28
CA ARG A 1214 26.52 41.85 12.87
C ARG A 1214 27.10 43.21 12.47
N ALA A 1215 28.42 43.31 12.45
CA ALA A 1215 29.10 44.57 12.09
C ALA A 1215 28.95 44.92 10.59
N ASN A 1216 29.00 43.92 9.69
CA ASN A 1216 29.15 44.16 8.25
C ASN A 1216 27.91 43.79 7.40
N LYS A 1217 27.10 42.84 7.89
CA LYS A 1217 25.95 42.19 7.21
C LYS A 1217 24.71 42.10 8.13
N PRO A 1218 24.23 43.23 8.70
CA PRO A 1218 23.04 43.21 9.56
C PRO A 1218 21.80 42.72 8.79
N PRO A 1219 20.83 42.07 9.45
CA PRO A 1219 19.69 41.40 8.80
C PRO A 1219 19.02 42.27 7.72
N LYS A 1220 18.64 43.50 8.06
CA LYS A 1220 17.95 44.41 7.15
C LYS A 1220 18.73 44.71 5.86
N LYS A 1221 20.06 44.85 5.94
CA LYS A 1221 20.92 45.09 4.77
C LYS A 1221 21.07 43.82 3.95
N THR A 1222 21.26 42.68 4.61
CA THR A 1222 21.41 41.38 3.96
C THR A 1222 20.16 40.99 3.18
N LEU A 1223 18.97 41.12 3.78
CA LEU A 1223 17.70 40.78 3.11
C LEU A 1223 17.48 41.63 1.85
N GLN A 1224 17.82 42.92 1.90
CA GLN A 1224 17.75 43.81 0.73
C GLN A 1224 18.77 43.45 -0.38
N GLU A 1225 19.98 43.04 -0.01
CA GLU A 1225 21.02 42.63 -0.99
C GLU A 1225 20.66 41.32 -1.70
N GLU A 1226 20.00 40.40 -1.01
CA GLU A 1226 19.63 39.08 -1.50
C GLU A 1226 18.23 39.02 -2.15
N GLY A 1227 17.43 40.09 -2.03
CA GLY A 1227 16.13 40.23 -2.69
C GLY A 1227 14.93 39.63 -1.94
N PHE A 1228 15.02 39.53 -0.61
CA PHE A 1228 13.92 39.15 0.29
C PHE A 1228 12.98 40.32 0.62
#